data_AF-S4Y0M9-F1
#
_entry.id   AF-S4Y0M9-F1
#
_cell.length_a   1.000
_cell.length_b   1.000
_cell.length_c   1.000
_cell.angle_alpha   90.00
_cell.angle_beta   90.00
_cell.angle_gamma   90.00
#
_symmetry.space_group_name_H-M   'P 1'
#
loop_
_entity.id
_entity.type
_entity.pdbx_description
1 polymer ?
#
loop_
_entity_poly.entity_id
_entity_poly.type
_entity_poly.pdbx_seq_one_letter_code
_entity_poly.pdbx_strand_id
1 'polypeptide(L)'
;MAGVATCAADGAGFGPCIGEVTPATEVCATPADEDCDGVAAPPCAEGEHLWSRHFGLHPSSEAADIVMHPSGYTLIVGSMRRGVGPHWPWEPAVRTYDNDVLFAKLPSVYSSSERSWVTSFGGSGDERATGIALDAQGDALVVGVFDGLLELNGDAADLTSRGGTDIFVAKFDRNGRAVWATQLGGAGDDHVSAIASDADGSLVIAGHFEGTAQLGGEPLVSAGGADAFVAKLDGAGAPVWSRRLGGEGDQHATGVALGAAGDVFLAGRFEGEMELDGLPLVSAGGVDAFVAQLDAAGEPGWIRRFGGTGHDEASDVAVDDAQRVVVTGSFEGTADFGGGPLVSAGGADAFVAQLDAAGLPLDSFRLGGEGEQAGRSLSAGPSGTMALGGLFQGSITLGDQVLTSSGVTDAFWAKLDGDGHPLLGGRVGDGGDQRHVQVASAASGVIGLAGAYQGEIALGSKTLMSSEQTAYAAEILASGAFDYTWHFDARGEQHGRDVAVDPSGNVFLLGSFESRARVGDVPITKSTLSGYALLVKLDPSGEPLWHKVFEDHGIYMSPKSIATDALGNVILTGTVPSSEWDEQMEVVKLDAAGALRWRRSYWHRYGVEGLDVVVDPAGDIVLLGRTAAAELNFGGGPFPIGGAQGSRRDFLLKLSGDADVLWAKVVDDDHPSGHTRIGVDAAGNVAVTWITVNREPFWTDTIFDPGDSDLVMRKLDPAGNELWRRSFGDGSEDNGYIGLDLAAVDGAGNLLVHTTLFGEFDFGGGLFSGYTGLIKFDPEGQFLWNISPSAEVVTAMAPVGHDGLLLAGRGPSTLQLIELDGAGTERWRKDLDDAATDLSRASINAVAWDGAGGVLLAGEFQRKIDFGGSALYRAGVNTMFAAKLAR
;
A
#
# COMPACT_ATOMS: atom_id res chain seq x y z
N MET A 1 47.13 -13.34 -10.51
CA MET A 1 46.20 -14.40 -10.12
C MET A 1 45.21 -13.75 -9.19
N ALA A 2 44.04 -13.38 -9.70
CA ALA A 2 42.94 -12.92 -8.84
C ALA A 2 42.26 -14.19 -8.31
N GLY A 3 42.16 -14.32 -7.00
CA GLY A 3 41.38 -15.35 -6.33
C GLY A 3 40.36 -14.66 -5.43
N VAL A 4 39.11 -15.12 -5.47
CA VAL A 4 37.97 -14.68 -4.65
C VAL A 4 37.71 -15.75 -3.59
N ALA A 5 37.16 -15.37 -2.43
CA ALA A 5 37.05 -16.17 -1.22
C ALA A 5 35.57 -16.45 -0.86
N THR A 6 35.22 -17.66 -0.38
CA THR A 6 33.83 -18.05 0.05
C THR A 6 33.54 -17.57 1.47
N CYS A 7 32.31 -17.45 1.98
CA CYS A 7 32.13 -17.24 3.44
C CYS A 7 32.72 -18.44 4.24
N ALA A 8 33.24 -18.18 5.43
CA ALA A 8 33.61 -19.19 6.40
C ALA A 8 32.34 -19.89 6.92
N ALA A 9 32.49 -21.13 7.41
CA ALA A 9 31.33 -21.94 7.85
C ALA A 9 30.53 -21.34 9.03
N ASP A 10 31.04 -20.28 9.65
CA ASP A 10 30.44 -19.50 10.72
C ASP A 10 29.93 -18.12 10.26
N GLY A 11 29.91 -17.83 8.95
CA GLY A 11 29.38 -16.59 8.36
C GLY A 11 30.26 -15.35 8.55
N ALA A 12 31.12 -15.31 9.58
CA ALA A 12 31.81 -14.11 10.04
C ALA A 12 33.07 -13.67 9.22
N GLY A 13 33.10 -13.95 7.91
CA GLY A 13 34.17 -13.52 7.00
C GLY A 13 34.55 -14.55 5.93
N PHE A 14 35.55 -14.25 5.10
CA PHE A 14 35.88 -15.08 3.92
C PHE A 14 36.92 -16.22 4.18
N GLY A 15 36.67 -17.42 3.64
CA GLY A 15 37.49 -18.64 3.56
C GLY A 15 38.36 -18.79 2.28
N PRO A 16 38.88 -19.99 1.97
CA PRO A 16 39.92 -20.18 0.93
C PRO A 16 39.39 -20.15 -0.52
N CYS A 17 40.19 -19.60 -1.45
CA CYS A 17 39.73 -19.25 -2.81
C CYS A 17 39.42 -20.42 -3.76
N ILE A 18 38.16 -20.59 -4.22
CA ILE A 18 37.73 -21.52 -5.30
C ILE A 18 36.44 -21.01 -6.01
N GLY A 19 36.47 -20.79 -7.34
CA GLY A 19 35.26 -20.61 -8.21
C GLY A 19 34.52 -19.26 -8.16
N GLU A 20 33.66 -18.96 -9.14
CA GLU A 20 32.91 -17.68 -9.28
C GLU A 20 31.59 -17.67 -8.48
N VAL A 21 31.51 -16.82 -7.44
CA VAL A 21 30.30 -16.12 -6.95
C VAL A 21 30.76 -14.74 -6.42
N THR A 22 30.02 -13.66 -6.70
CA THR A 22 30.26 -12.29 -6.20
C THR A 22 29.37 -11.99 -4.99
N PRO A 23 29.82 -11.22 -3.97
CA PRO A 23 28.94 -10.76 -2.89
C PRO A 23 27.76 -9.98 -3.49
N ALA A 24 26.55 -10.36 -3.09
CA ALA A 24 25.30 -9.75 -3.52
C ALA A 24 24.54 -9.25 -2.29
N THR A 25 23.63 -8.30 -2.49
CA THR A 25 22.68 -7.86 -1.45
C THR A 25 21.89 -9.06 -0.95
N GLU A 26 21.67 -9.15 0.37
CA GLU A 26 20.87 -10.21 1.01
C GLU A 26 19.56 -10.43 0.24
N VAL A 27 19.31 -11.66 -0.20
CA VAL A 27 18.12 -12.02 -0.98
C VAL A 27 17.29 -12.96 -0.12
N CYS A 28 16.05 -12.57 0.19
CA CYS A 28 15.12 -13.33 1.04
C CYS A 28 14.67 -14.70 0.47
N ALA A 29 15.39 -15.24 -0.52
CA ALA A 29 15.11 -16.51 -1.18
C ALA A 29 15.95 -17.67 -0.62
N THR A 30 16.99 -17.40 0.18
CA THR A 30 17.87 -18.44 0.75
C THR A 30 18.24 -18.16 2.22
N PRO A 31 18.44 -19.21 3.04
CA PRO A 31 18.83 -19.07 4.45
C PRO A 31 20.36 -18.92 4.64
N ALA A 32 21.11 -18.68 3.57
CA ALA A 32 22.55 -18.46 3.64
C ALA A 32 22.83 -16.97 3.80
N ASP A 33 23.90 -16.63 4.52
CA ASP A 33 24.38 -15.26 4.69
C ASP A 33 25.18 -14.90 3.42
N GLU A 34 24.54 -14.23 2.46
CA GLU A 34 25.10 -13.99 1.12
C GLU A 34 26.06 -12.80 1.06
N ASP A 35 25.98 -11.89 2.02
CA ASP A 35 26.91 -10.76 2.16
C ASP A 35 28.07 -11.00 3.16
N CYS A 36 28.04 -12.15 3.85
CA CYS A 36 29.01 -12.63 4.84
C CYS A 36 29.21 -11.65 6.02
N ASP A 37 28.18 -10.92 6.44
CA ASP A 37 28.26 -9.97 7.56
C ASP A 37 28.06 -10.61 8.95
N GLY A 38 27.69 -11.89 8.99
CA GLY A 38 27.45 -12.66 10.21
C GLY A 38 26.04 -12.51 10.80
N VAL A 39 25.11 -11.89 10.06
CA VAL A 39 23.71 -11.73 10.41
C VAL A 39 22.88 -12.61 9.46
N ALA A 40 22.45 -13.78 9.93
CA ALA A 40 21.42 -14.54 9.20
C ALA A 40 20.12 -13.70 9.16
N ALA A 41 19.68 -13.32 7.95
CA ALA A 41 18.43 -12.64 7.56
C ALA A 41 17.63 -11.90 8.68
N PRO A 42 17.37 -10.58 8.58
CA PRO A 42 16.42 -9.92 9.48
C PRO A 42 15.01 -10.55 9.32
N PRO A 43 14.23 -10.69 10.41
CA PRO A 43 12.92 -11.34 10.35
C PRO A 43 11.98 -10.59 9.42
N CYS A 44 11.54 -11.23 8.33
CA CYS A 44 10.53 -10.72 7.41
C CYS A 44 9.29 -10.24 8.19
N ALA A 45 8.83 -9.00 7.98
CA ALA A 45 7.74 -8.37 8.73
C ALA A 45 6.33 -8.82 8.26
N GLU A 46 5.35 -8.83 9.16
CA GLU A 46 3.93 -9.18 8.91
C GLU A 46 3.25 -8.14 7.99
N GLY A 47 2.46 -8.58 6.99
CA GLY A 47 1.86 -7.70 5.98
C GLY A 47 0.91 -6.62 6.52
N GLU A 48 0.78 -5.50 5.78
CA GLU A 48 0.08 -4.30 6.24
C GLU A 48 -1.45 -4.37 6.05
N HIS A 49 -2.18 -4.03 7.11
CA HIS A 49 -3.64 -4.02 7.15
C HIS A 49 -4.22 -2.78 6.48
N LEU A 50 -5.02 -2.95 5.41
CA LEU A 50 -5.62 -1.82 4.69
C LEU A 50 -7.01 -1.46 5.23
N TRP A 51 -7.91 -2.43 5.30
CA TRP A 51 -9.19 -2.27 5.99
C TRP A 51 -9.74 -3.60 6.44
N SER A 52 -10.71 -3.55 7.35
CA SER A 52 -11.52 -4.71 7.70
C SER A 52 -12.94 -4.30 8.03
N ARG A 53 -13.87 -5.19 7.68
CA ARG A 53 -15.31 -5.08 7.96
C ARG A 53 -15.80 -6.43 8.45
N HIS A 54 -16.79 -6.39 9.33
CA HIS A 54 -17.47 -7.58 9.81
C HIS A 54 -18.96 -7.53 9.45
N PHE A 55 -19.55 -8.70 9.24
CA PHE A 55 -20.92 -8.84 8.76
C PHE A 55 -21.64 -9.94 9.57
N GLY A 56 -22.92 -9.68 9.86
CA GLY A 56 -23.74 -10.57 10.69
C GLY A 56 -23.54 -10.34 12.20
N LEU A 57 -24.58 -10.65 12.98
CA LEU A 57 -24.58 -10.62 14.45
C LEU A 57 -25.12 -11.95 14.98
N HIS A 58 -24.73 -13.06 14.34
CA HIS A 58 -25.24 -14.38 14.71
C HIS A 58 -24.20 -15.47 14.48
N PRO A 59 -24.08 -16.46 15.40
CA PRO A 59 -23.05 -17.50 15.43
C PRO A 59 -23.00 -18.51 14.25
N SER A 60 -23.55 -18.18 13.08
CA SER A 60 -23.39 -18.98 11.86
C SER A 60 -23.24 -18.10 10.61
N SER A 61 -22.84 -16.85 10.78
CA SER A 61 -22.54 -15.97 9.64
C SER A 61 -21.12 -16.27 9.17
N GLU A 62 -20.95 -16.54 7.88
CA GLU A 62 -19.68 -16.93 7.29
C GLU A 62 -19.53 -16.31 5.89
N ALA A 63 -18.37 -15.72 5.61
CA ALA A 63 -18.02 -15.30 4.27
C ALA A 63 -17.41 -16.50 3.55
N ALA A 64 -18.08 -16.98 2.52
CA ALA A 64 -17.75 -18.23 1.83
C ALA A 64 -16.71 -18.04 0.72
N ASP A 65 -16.70 -16.87 0.07
CA ASP A 65 -15.78 -16.52 -1.01
C ASP A 65 -15.67 -14.99 -1.22
N ILE A 66 -14.58 -14.56 -1.86
CA ILE A 66 -14.20 -13.16 -2.08
C ILE A 66 -13.58 -12.99 -3.47
N VAL A 67 -13.93 -11.89 -4.16
CA VAL A 67 -13.31 -11.52 -5.43
C VAL A 67 -13.03 -10.02 -5.48
N MET A 68 -11.89 -9.64 -6.06
CA MET A 68 -11.48 -8.24 -6.21
C MET A 68 -11.56 -7.82 -7.67
N HIS A 69 -12.27 -6.73 -7.94
CA HIS A 69 -12.36 -6.16 -9.27
C HIS A 69 -11.17 -5.20 -9.53
N PRO A 70 -10.54 -5.23 -10.72
CA PRO A 70 -9.39 -4.38 -11.05
C PRO A 70 -9.62 -2.87 -10.90
N SER A 71 -10.88 -2.40 -10.96
CA SER A 71 -11.23 -0.99 -10.76
C SER A 71 -11.38 -0.57 -9.30
N GLY A 72 -11.02 -1.42 -8.34
CA GLY A 72 -10.93 -1.05 -6.93
C GLY A 72 -12.21 -1.24 -6.12
N TYR A 73 -12.95 -2.34 -6.33
CA TYR A 73 -13.96 -2.79 -5.37
C TYR A 73 -13.87 -4.29 -5.14
N THR A 74 -14.38 -4.73 -4.00
CA THR A 74 -14.31 -6.10 -3.52
C THR A 74 -15.72 -6.61 -3.29
N LEU A 75 -16.02 -7.79 -3.83
CA LEU A 75 -17.28 -8.47 -3.63
C LEU A 75 -17.07 -9.69 -2.73
N ILE A 76 -18.02 -9.90 -1.83
CA ILE A 76 -17.99 -11.01 -0.88
C ILE A 76 -19.35 -11.69 -0.89
N VAL A 77 -19.34 -13.02 -0.93
CA VAL A 77 -20.53 -13.84 -0.74
C VAL A 77 -20.39 -14.73 0.48
N GLY A 78 -21.51 -15.12 1.06
CA GLY A 78 -21.51 -15.94 2.25
C GLY A 78 -22.91 -16.39 2.64
N SER A 79 -23.05 -16.84 3.88
CA SER A 79 -24.33 -17.21 4.46
C SER A 79 -24.62 -16.36 5.71
N MET A 80 -25.89 -16.09 5.96
CA MET A 80 -26.39 -15.40 7.15
C MET A 80 -27.76 -15.95 7.55
N ARG A 81 -28.10 -16.03 8.84
CA ARG A 81 -29.43 -16.54 9.23
C ARG A 81 -30.55 -15.55 9.00
N ARG A 82 -31.69 -16.06 8.51
CA ARG A 82 -32.93 -15.31 8.31
C ARG A 82 -33.45 -14.72 9.64
N GLY A 83 -33.62 -13.40 9.69
CA GLY A 83 -34.13 -12.66 10.86
C GLY A 83 -33.28 -11.49 11.34
N VAL A 84 -32.19 -11.14 10.64
CA VAL A 84 -31.36 -9.97 10.95
C VAL A 84 -30.99 -9.21 9.67
N GLY A 85 -31.98 -8.59 9.03
CA GLY A 85 -31.70 -7.37 8.25
C GLY A 85 -31.54 -6.17 9.20
N PRO A 86 -31.17 -4.95 8.71
CA PRO A 86 -31.28 -3.74 9.51
C PRO A 86 -32.76 -3.46 9.84
N HIS A 87 -33.25 -4.02 10.95
CA HIS A 87 -34.65 -3.91 11.35
C HIS A 87 -34.95 -2.52 11.93
N TRP A 88 -35.84 -1.79 11.27
CA TRP A 88 -36.67 -0.77 11.93
C TRP A 88 -37.60 -1.49 12.94
N PRO A 89 -37.84 -0.91 14.13
CA PRO A 89 -38.57 -1.59 15.19
C PRO A 89 -40.04 -1.81 14.77
N TRP A 90 -40.67 -2.88 15.29
CA TRP A 90 -42.12 -3.16 15.31
C TRP A 90 -42.72 -4.28 14.41
N GLU A 91 -42.02 -5.41 14.17
CA GLU A 91 -42.70 -6.68 13.78
C GLU A 91 -42.22 -7.88 14.62
N PRO A 92 -43.09 -8.88 14.92
CA PRO A 92 -42.74 -9.99 15.81
C PRO A 92 -41.90 -11.06 15.07
N ALA A 93 -40.78 -11.45 15.70
CA ALA A 93 -39.85 -12.46 15.20
C ALA A 93 -40.53 -13.83 14.98
N VAL A 94 -40.58 -14.28 13.73
CA VAL A 94 -40.84 -15.67 13.37
C VAL A 94 -39.49 -16.40 13.40
N ARG A 95 -39.37 -17.45 14.22
CA ARG A 95 -38.18 -18.32 14.24
C ARG A 95 -38.32 -19.37 13.13
N THR A 96 -37.69 -19.13 11.99
CA THR A 96 -37.29 -20.21 11.06
C THR A 96 -35.75 -20.35 11.14
N TYR A 97 -35.22 -21.54 10.87
CA TYR A 97 -33.83 -21.94 11.17
C TYR A 97 -32.95 -21.93 9.91
N ASP A 98 -33.30 -21.12 8.92
CA ASP A 98 -32.77 -21.22 7.56
C ASP A 98 -31.71 -20.13 7.29
N ASN A 99 -30.67 -20.42 6.50
CA ASN A 99 -29.69 -19.42 6.09
C ASN A 99 -30.10 -18.78 4.75
N ASP A 100 -29.93 -17.46 4.65
CA ASP A 100 -29.98 -16.69 3.42
C ASP A 100 -28.55 -16.42 2.93
N VAL A 101 -28.38 -16.11 1.66
CA VAL A 101 -27.10 -15.66 1.10
C VAL A 101 -26.79 -14.23 1.54
N LEU A 102 -25.60 -14.03 2.10
CA LEU A 102 -24.99 -12.71 2.29
C LEU A 102 -24.30 -12.29 0.99
N PHE A 103 -24.52 -11.06 0.54
CA PHE A 103 -23.80 -10.49 -0.61
C PHE A 103 -23.41 -9.04 -0.33
N ALA A 104 -22.14 -8.72 -0.45
CA ALA A 104 -21.61 -7.39 -0.14
C ALA A 104 -20.69 -6.87 -1.23
N LYS A 105 -20.78 -5.56 -1.48
CA LYS A 105 -19.82 -4.78 -2.27
C LYS A 105 -19.16 -3.73 -1.37
N LEU A 106 -17.84 -3.78 -1.33
CA LEU A 106 -17.02 -2.88 -0.54
C LEU A 106 -16.05 -2.13 -1.47
N PRO A 107 -15.76 -0.85 -1.21
CA PRO A 107 -14.76 -0.12 -1.96
C PRO A 107 -13.38 -0.62 -1.53
N SER A 108 -12.48 -0.82 -2.49
CA SER A 108 -11.06 -1.01 -2.17
C SER A 108 -10.44 0.35 -1.81
N VAL A 109 -9.31 0.33 -1.09
CA VAL A 109 -8.57 1.55 -0.66
C VAL A 109 -8.24 2.50 -1.82
N TYR A 110 -8.19 1.97 -3.04
CA TYR A 110 -7.81 2.70 -4.26
C TYR A 110 -8.99 3.34 -5.01
N SER A 111 -10.25 3.14 -4.59
CA SER A 111 -11.42 3.79 -5.22
C SER A 111 -12.53 4.12 -4.20
N SER A 112 -12.63 5.39 -3.80
CA SER A 112 -13.72 5.91 -2.96
C SER A 112 -14.98 6.31 -3.75
N SER A 113 -14.97 6.14 -5.09
CA SER A 113 -16.05 6.58 -5.97
C SER A 113 -17.19 5.55 -6.13
N GLU A 114 -16.95 4.29 -5.75
CA GLU A 114 -17.92 3.20 -5.88
C GLU A 114 -18.83 3.09 -4.64
N ARG A 115 -20.15 3.03 -4.85
CA ARG A 115 -21.11 2.83 -3.76
C ARG A 115 -20.94 1.45 -3.13
N SER A 116 -20.75 1.43 -1.81
CA SER A 116 -20.79 0.21 -1.01
C SER A 116 -22.22 -0.18 -0.65
N TRP A 117 -22.47 -1.47 -0.56
CA TRP A 117 -23.75 -2.02 -0.11
C TRP A 117 -23.56 -3.42 0.46
N VAL A 118 -24.49 -3.81 1.32
CA VAL A 118 -24.63 -5.16 1.85
C VAL A 118 -26.10 -5.53 1.71
N THR A 119 -26.36 -6.69 1.12
CA THR A 119 -27.70 -7.23 0.91
C THR A 119 -27.73 -8.70 1.30
N SER A 120 -28.94 -9.24 1.39
CA SER A 120 -29.17 -10.67 1.49
C SER A 120 -30.29 -11.09 0.56
N PHE A 121 -30.27 -12.37 0.16
CA PHE A 121 -31.34 -12.98 -0.61
C PHE A 121 -31.47 -14.45 -0.21
N GLY A 122 -32.70 -14.95 -0.19
CA GLY A 122 -33.05 -16.25 0.35
C GLY A 122 -34.57 -16.40 0.41
N GLY A 123 -35.07 -17.63 0.47
CA GLY A 123 -36.48 -17.94 0.32
C GLY A 123 -37.02 -18.85 1.41
N SER A 124 -37.48 -20.05 1.07
CA SER A 124 -38.20 -20.93 2.01
C SER A 124 -37.36 -22.05 2.61
N GLY A 125 -36.06 -22.09 2.34
CA GLY A 125 -35.15 -23.18 2.73
C GLY A 125 -33.74 -22.70 3.05
N ASP A 126 -32.78 -23.62 3.13
CA ASP A 126 -31.38 -23.28 3.42
C ASP A 126 -30.65 -22.88 2.14
N GLU A 127 -30.11 -21.67 2.11
CA GLU A 127 -29.39 -21.11 0.96
C GLU A 127 -27.99 -20.63 1.35
N ARG A 128 -26.99 -21.10 0.60
CA ARG A 128 -25.58 -20.77 0.86
C ARG A 128 -24.86 -20.51 -0.45
N ALA A 129 -24.24 -19.35 -0.58
CA ALA A 129 -23.26 -19.13 -1.62
C ALA A 129 -21.96 -19.86 -1.28
N THR A 130 -21.33 -20.49 -2.27
CA THR A 130 -20.07 -21.21 -2.11
C THR A 130 -18.94 -20.60 -2.94
N GLY A 131 -19.27 -19.81 -3.97
CA GLY A 131 -18.27 -19.15 -4.81
C GLY A 131 -18.77 -17.90 -5.52
N ILE A 132 -17.86 -16.99 -5.83
CA ILE A 132 -18.11 -15.77 -6.61
C ILE A 132 -16.99 -15.52 -7.63
N ALA A 133 -17.38 -15.15 -8.85
CA ALA A 133 -16.46 -14.70 -9.89
C ALA A 133 -16.97 -13.41 -10.54
N LEU A 134 -16.15 -12.80 -11.40
CA LEU A 134 -16.47 -11.57 -12.13
C LEU A 134 -16.43 -11.81 -13.63
N ASP A 135 -17.32 -11.17 -14.38
CA ASP A 135 -17.16 -11.05 -15.83
C ASP A 135 -16.34 -9.80 -16.21
N ALA A 136 -16.04 -9.62 -17.51
CA ALA A 136 -15.31 -8.44 -17.97
C ALA A 136 -16.08 -7.11 -17.80
N GLN A 137 -17.38 -7.15 -17.55
CA GLN A 137 -18.18 -5.99 -17.20
C GLN A 137 -18.17 -5.74 -15.68
N GLY A 138 -17.50 -6.56 -14.88
CA GLY A 138 -17.47 -6.45 -13.43
C GLY A 138 -18.80 -6.81 -12.75
N ASP A 139 -19.71 -7.46 -13.48
CA ASP A 139 -20.90 -8.07 -12.89
C ASP A 139 -20.49 -9.35 -12.14
N ALA A 140 -21.22 -9.66 -11.08
CA ALA A 140 -20.91 -10.80 -10.21
C ALA A 140 -21.60 -12.07 -10.72
N LEU A 141 -20.84 -13.16 -10.76
CA LEU A 141 -21.34 -14.52 -11.01
C LEU A 141 -21.26 -15.27 -9.68
N VAL A 142 -22.41 -15.58 -9.09
CA VAL A 142 -22.49 -16.23 -7.78
C VAL A 142 -23.03 -17.64 -7.95
N VAL A 143 -22.37 -18.59 -7.30
CA VAL A 143 -22.84 -19.98 -7.23
C VAL A 143 -23.06 -20.38 -5.79
N GLY A 144 -23.96 -21.33 -5.62
CA GLY A 144 -24.24 -21.87 -4.31
C GLY A 144 -25.25 -22.99 -4.36
N VAL A 145 -25.70 -23.34 -3.17
CA VAL A 145 -26.61 -24.45 -2.93
C VAL A 145 -27.88 -23.93 -2.26
N PHE A 146 -29.01 -24.53 -2.58
CA PHE A 146 -30.30 -24.16 -1.99
C PHE A 146 -31.27 -25.34 -1.87
N ASP A 147 -32.15 -25.31 -0.88
CA ASP A 147 -33.33 -26.16 -0.82
C ASP A 147 -34.63 -25.34 -0.79
N GLY A 148 -35.73 -25.91 -1.29
CA GLY A 148 -37.01 -25.20 -1.35
C GLY A 148 -37.04 -24.11 -2.41
N LEU A 149 -37.62 -22.95 -2.09
CA LEU A 149 -37.74 -21.79 -2.97
C LEU A 149 -36.58 -20.84 -2.70
N LEU A 150 -35.82 -20.44 -3.73
CA LEU A 150 -34.84 -19.37 -3.68
C LEU A 150 -35.42 -18.12 -4.36
N GLU A 151 -35.62 -17.06 -3.58
CA GLU A 151 -36.10 -15.77 -4.05
C GLU A 151 -34.92 -14.85 -4.36
N LEU A 152 -34.82 -14.40 -5.61
CA LEU A 152 -33.74 -13.54 -6.08
C LEU A 152 -34.27 -12.11 -6.24
N ASN A 153 -33.76 -11.20 -5.42
CA ASN A 153 -34.16 -9.79 -5.44
C ASN A 153 -33.68 -9.10 -6.75
N GLY A 154 -34.43 -9.18 -7.84
CA GLY A 154 -34.05 -8.60 -9.13
C GLY A 154 -34.97 -8.92 -10.32
N ASP A 155 -34.38 -8.99 -11.52
CA ASP A 155 -35.03 -9.36 -12.78
C ASP A 155 -35.01 -10.88 -13.06
N ALA A 156 -34.17 -11.62 -12.34
CA ALA A 156 -34.12 -13.08 -12.41
C ALA A 156 -35.42 -13.71 -11.88
N ALA A 157 -35.76 -14.89 -12.43
CA ALA A 157 -36.87 -15.68 -11.89
C ALA A 157 -36.45 -16.42 -10.62
N ASP A 158 -37.39 -16.59 -9.70
CA ASP A 158 -37.21 -17.43 -8.52
C ASP A 158 -36.95 -18.89 -8.92
N LEU A 159 -36.14 -19.59 -8.15
CA LEU A 159 -35.76 -20.98 -8.39
C LEU A 159 -36.41 -21.90 -7.35
N THR A 160 -36.71 -23.15 -7.72
CA THR A 160 -37.24 -24.15 -6.79
C THR A 160 -36.44 -25.43 -6.93
N SER A 161 -35.98 -25.99 -5.80
CA SER A 161 -35.22 -27.24 -5.81
C SER A 161 -36.11 -28.42 -6.26
N ARG A 162 -35.50 -29.42 -6.88
CA ARG A 162 -36.14 -30.60 -7.48
C ARG A 162 -36.13 -31.83 -6.56
N GLY A 163 -35.67 -31.68 -5.33
CA GLY A 163 -35.56 -32.75 -4.35
C GLY A 163 -34.80 -32.30 -3.11
N GLY A 164 -33.62 -32.86 -2.92
CA GLY A 164 -32.66 -32.44 -1.90
C GLY A 164 -32.12 -31.03 -2.16
N THR A 165 -30.88 -30.81 -1.74
CA THR A 165 -30.18 -29.55 -2.01
C THR A 165 -29.77 -29.49 -3.49
N ASP A 166 -30.09 -28.40 -4.17
CA ASP A 166 -29.77 -28.15 -5.58
C ASP A 166 -28.78 -27.00 -5.75
N ILE A 167 -28.19 -26.89 -6.95
CA ILE A 167 -27.25 -25.83 -7.29
C ILE A 167 -27.99 -24.63 -7.90
N PHE A 168 -27.67 -23.42 -7.44
CA PHE A 168 -28.01 -22.19 -8.16
C PHE A 168 -26.75 -21.55 -8.76
N VAL A 169 -26.94 -20.96 -9.94
CA VAL A 169 -25.98 -20.05 -10.60
C VAL A 169 -26.74 -18.76 -10.89
N ALA A 170 -26.23 -17.61 -10.44
CA ALA A 170 -26.89 -16.33 -10.64
C ALA A 170 -25.90 -15.24 -11.04
N LYS A 171 -26.32 -14.38 -11.98
CA LYS A 171 -25.59 -13.16 -12.32
C LYS A 171 -26.24 -11.96 -11.65
N PHE A 172 -25.42 -11.09 -11.07
CA PHE A 172 -25.84 -9.82 -10.47
C PHE A 172 -25.10 -8.66 -11.13
N ASP A 173 -25.82 -7.58 -11.41
CA ASP A 173 -25.19 -6.36 -11.88
C ASP A 173 -24.33 -5.70 -10.78
N ARG A 174 -23.55 -4.68 -11.16
CA ARG A 174 -22.71 -3.89 -10.22
C ARG A 174 -23.48 -3.24 -9.05
N ASN A 175 -24.81 -3.17 -9.10
CA ASN A 175 -25.67 -2.64 -8.05
C ASN A 175 -26.27 -3.74 -7.15
N GLY A 176 -25.92 -5.00 -7.38
CA GLY A 176 -26.42 -6.14 -6.62
C GLY A 176 -27.82 -6.61 -7.05
N ARG A 177 -28.29 -6.21 -8.24
CA ARG A 177 -29.59 -6.66 -8.79
C ARG A 177 -29.38 -7.95 -9.59
N ALA A 178 -30.14 -8.99 -9.28
CA ALA A 178 -30.10 -10.24 -10.04
C ALA A 178 -30.55 -10.01 -11.50
N VAL A 179 -29.71 -10.40 -12.47
CA VAL A 179 -29.93 -10.25 -13.92
C VAL A 179 -30.55 -11.53 -14.49
N TRP A 180 -29.96 -12.68 -14.15
CA TRP A 180 -30.46 -14.00 -14.52
C TRP A 180 -30.06 -15.02 -13.46
N ALA A 181 -30.77 -16.15 -13.42
CA ALA A 181 -30.40 -17.28 -12.60
C ALA A 181 -30.81 -18.62 -13.24
N THR A 182 -30.02 -19.65 -12.96
CA THR A 182 -30.16 -21.00 -13.47
C THR A 182 -30.05 -21.99 -12.32
N GLN A 183 -31.02 -22.91 -12.23
CA GLN A 183 -30.98 -24.05 -11.33
C GLN A 183 -30.41 -25.27 -12.04
N LEU A 184 -29.47 -25.95 -11.40
CA LEU A 184 -28.90 -27.23 -11.82
C LEU A 184 -29.10 -28.27 -10.71
N GLY A 185 -29.00 -29.56 -11.07
CA GLY A 185 -29.17 -30.66 -10.12
C GLY A 185 -30.32 -31.61 -10.45
N GLY A 186 -30.75 -32.37 -9.44
CA GLY A 186 -31.57 -33.56 -9.56
C GLY A 186 -32.51 -33.76 -8.38
N ALA A 187 -32.82 -35.04 -8.09
CA ALA A 187 -33.66 -35.39 -6.94
C ALA A 187 -32.83 -35.69 -5.68
N GLY A 188 -31.53 -35.95 -5.83
CA GLY A 188 -30.58 -36.17 -4.75
C GLY A 188 -30.01 -34.85 -4.23
N ASP A 189 -28.91 -34.94 -3.50
CA ASP A 189 -28.14 -33.77 -3.07
C ASP A 189 -27.08 -33.44 -4.13
N ASP A 190 -27.06 -32.18 -4.55
CA ASP A 190 -26.21 -31.61 -5.58
C ASP A 190 -25.48 -30.40 -5.01
N HIS A 191 -24.15 -30.44 -4.99
CA HIS A 191 -23.33 -29.43 -4.33
C HIS A 191 -22.30 -28.85 -5.29
N VAL A 192 -22.24 -27.51 -5.35
CA VAL A 192 -21.19 -26.77 -6.07
C VAL A 192 -20.15 -26.24 -5.06
N SER A 193 -18.88 -26.44 -5.37
CA SER A 193 -17.76 -26.09 -4.49
C SER A 193 -16.91 -24.95 -5.03
N ALA A 194 -16.79 -24.80 -6.34
CA ALA A 194 -15.93 -23.77 -6.94
C ALA A 194 -16.50 -23.24 -8.27
N ILE A 195 -16.10 -22.02 -8.61
CA ILE A 195 -16.42 -21.32 -9.86
C ILE A 195 -15.17 -20.63 -10.42
N ALA A 196 -15.03 -20.64 -11.74
CA ALA A 196 -14.13 -19.76 -12.48
C ALA A 196 -14.86 -19.17 -13.70
N SER A 197 -14.52 -17.95 -14.10
CA SER A 197 -15.13 -17.27 -15.25
C SER A 197 -14.08 -16.82 -16.26
N ASP A 198 -14.46 -16.82 -17.54
CA ASP A 198 -13.66 -16.22 -18.60
C ASP A 198 -14.06 -14.75 -18.84
N ALA A 199 -13.25 -14.04 -19.62
CA ALA A 199 -13.49 -12.64 -19.95
C ALA A 199 -14.78 -12.42 -20.75
N ASP A 200 -15.31 -13.44 -21.41
CA ASP A 200 -16.58 -13.37 -22.16
C ASP A 200 -17.80 -13.57 -21.24
N GLY A 201 -17.57 -13.83 -19.95
CA GLY A 201 -18.59 -14.06 -18.92
C GLY A 201 -19.13 -15.48 -18.89
N SER A 202 -18.54 -16.41 -19.66
CA SER A 202 -18.84 -17.83 -19.49
C SER A 202 -18.21 -18.31 -18.18
N LEU A 203 -18.83 -19.29 -17.55
CA LEU A 203 -18.36 -19.82 -16.27
C LEU A 203 -18.19 -21.33 -16.32
N VAL A 204 -17.25 -21.81 -15.52
CA VAL A 204 -17.06 -23.23 -15.23
C VAL A 204 -17.26 -23.43 -13.74
N ILE A 205 -18.08 -24.41 -13.40
CA ILE A 205 -18.38 -24.78 -12.02
C ILE A 205 -17.95 -26.23 -11.77
N ALA A 206 -17.55 -26.51 -10.54
CA ALA A 206 -17.17 -27.85 -10.12
C ALA A 206 -17.75 -28.19 -8.74
N GLY A 207 -18.01 -29.47 -8.50
CA GLY A 207 -18.62 -29.94 -7.27
C GLY A 207 -18.85 -31.45 -7.27
N HIS A 208 -19.90 -31.90 -6.57
CA HIS A 208 -20.31 -33.31 -6.52
C HIS A 208 -21.85 -33.45 -6.52
N PHE A 209 -22.34 -34.62 -6.92
CA PHE A 209 -23.77 -34.92 -6.97
C PHE A 209 -24.08 -36.38 -6.63
N GLU A 210 -25.29 -36.61 -6.14
CA GLU A 210 -25.82 -37.94 -5.85
C GLU A 210 -26.97 -38.34 -6.80
N GLY A 211 -26.93 -39.57 -7.31
CA GLY A 211 -28.01 -40.12 -8.12
C GLY A 211 -27.98 -39.60 -9.55
N THR A 212 -29.01 -38.87 -9.98
CA THR A 212 -29.12 -38.36 -11.36
C THR A 212 -29.32 -36.86 -11.38
N ALA A 213 -28.41 -36.14 -12.04
CA ALA A 213 -28.38 -34.68 -12.05
C ALA A 213 -28.37 -34.11 -13.49
N GLN A 214 -29.09 -33.02 -13.71
CA GLN A 214 -29.05 -32.25 -14.94
C GLN A 214 -28.11 -31.05 -14.76
N LEU A 215 -26.85 -31.22 -15.18
CA LEU A 215 -25.78 -30.23 -15.02
C LEU A 215 -25.35 -29.58 -16.36
N GLY A 216 -25.89 -30.08 -17.47
CA GLY A 216 -25.60 -29.64 -18.84
C GLY A 216 -25.67 -30.83 -19.79
N GLY A 217 -26.06 -30.64 -21.06
CA GLY A 217 -26.19 -31.77 -21.99
C GLY A 217 -27.13 -32.89 -21.49
N GLU A 218 -26.71 -34.15 -21.64
CA GLU A 218 -27.44 -35.32 -21.13
C GLU A 218 -27.30 -35.47 -19.59
N PRO A 219 -28.32 -36.01 -18.89
CA PRO A 219 -28.24 -36.23 -17.44
C PRO A 219 -27.05 -37.12 -17.04
N LEU A 220 -26.32 -36.70 -16.01
CA LEU A 220 -25.23 -37.48 -15.42
C LEU A 220 -25.78 -38.39 -14.31
N VAL A 221 -25.17 -39.57 -14.16
CA VAL A 221 -25.56 -40.57 -13.14
C VAL A 221 -24.35 -40.94 -12.31
N SER A 222 -24.45 -40.87 -10.98
CA SER A 222 -23.35 -41.26 -10.09
C SER A 222 -23.15 -42.79 -10.09
N ALA A 223 -21.91 -43.26 -9.96
CA ALA A 223 -21.56 -44.69 -10.11
C ALA A 223 -21.68 -45.46 -8.79
N GLY A 224 -21.76 -44.77 -7.66
CA GLY A 224 -21.92 -45.36 -6.33
C GLY A 224 -22.32 -44.30 -5.32
N GLY A 225 -21.33 -43.77 -4.60
CA GLY A 225 -21.47 -42.61 -3.72
C GLY A 225 -21.69 -41.30 -4.50
N ALA A 226 -21.20 -40.20 -3.94
CA ALA A 226 -21.20 -38.93 -4.63
C ALA A 226 -20.12 -38.91 -5.72
N ASP A 227 -20.48 -38.55 -6.96
CA ASP A 227 -19.52 -38.40 -8.05
C ASP A 227 -19.18 -36.92 -8.23
N ALA A 228 -17.92 -36.61 -8.53
CA ALA A 228 -17.50 -35.25 -8.86
C ALA A 228 -18.02 -34.85 -10.25
N PHE A 229 -18.25 -33.56 -10.46
CA PHE A 229 -18.62 -33.01 -11.76
C PHE A 229 -17.86 -31.73 -12.09
N VAL A 230 -17.84 -31.43 -13.39
CA VAL A 230 -17.49 -30.11 -13.94
C VAL A 230 -18.52 -29.74 -15.00
N ALA A 231 -18.97 -28.49 -15.01
CA ALA A 231 -19.92 -27.99 -15.99
C ALA A 231 -19.56 -26.58 -16.47
N LYS A 232 -19.69 -26.33 -17.77
CA LYS A 232 -19.53 -25.00 -18.38
C LYS A 232 -20.89 -24.43 -18.75
N LEU A 233 -21.10 -23.16 -18.43
CA LEU A 233 -22.25 -22.37 -18.81
C LEU A 233 -21.79 -21.14 -19.60
N ASP A 234 -22.61 -20.66 -20.53
CA ASP A 234 -22.34 -19.42 -21.26
C ASP A 234 -22.66 -18.17 -20.41
N GLY A 235 -22.33 -16.98 -20.91
CA GLY A 235 -22.58 -15.72 -20.20
C GLY A 235 -24.05 -15.34 -19.99
N ALA A 236 -24.98 -16.10 -20.57
CA ALA A 236 -26.42 -16.01 -20.30
C ALA A 236 -26.89 -17.05 -19.27
N GLY A 237 -25.97 -17.85 -18.71
CA GLY A 237 -26.27 -18.89 -17.73
C GLY A 237 -26.84 -20.16 -18.35
N ALA A 238 -26.72 -20.37 -19.67
CA ALA A 238 -27.18 -21.59 -20.32
C ALA A 238 -26.07 -22.67 -20.29
N PRO A 239 -26.36 -23.92 -19.89
CA PRO A 239 -25.37 -25.00 -19.90
C PRO A 239 -24.85 -25.31 -21.31
N VAL A 240 -23.52 -25.40 -21.45
CA VAL A 240 -22.82 -25.72 -22.70
C VAL A 240 -22.43 -27.19 -22.71
N TRP A 241 -21.74 -27.64 -21.67
CA TRP A 241 -21.32 -29.04 -21.50
C TRP A 241 -21.14 -29.36 -20.01
N SER A 242 -21.20 -30.64 -19.66
CA SER A 242 -20.82 -31.15 -18.34
C SER A 242 -20.07 -32.48 -18.47
N ARG A 243 -19.28 -32.83 -17.47
CA ARG A 243 -18.54 -34.09 -17.34
C ARG A 243 -18.63 -34.62 -15.91
N ARG A 244 -18.58 -35.94 -15.79
CA ARG A 244 -18.57 -36.69 -14.53
C ARG A 244 -17.17 -37.24 -14.29
N LEU A 245 -16.70 -37.16 -13.05
CA LEU A 245 -15.49 -37.81 -12.56
C LEU A 245 -15.91 -38.70 -11.40
N GLY A 246 -16.00 -40.01 -11.62
CA GLY A 246 -16.73 -40.87 -10.69
C GLY A 246 -16.29 -42.32 -10.64
N GLY A 247 -16.68 -43.01 -9.57
CA GLY A 247 -16.44 -44.43 -9.30
C GLY A 247 -17.37 -44.99 -8.23
N GLU A 248 -16.98 -46.10 -7.58
CA GLU A 248 -17.86 -46.72 -6.57
C GLU A 248 -17.86 -45.97 -5.21
N GLY A 249 -16.75 -45.33 -4.84
CA GLY A 249 -16.61 -44.52 -3.62
C GLY A 249 -17.07 -43.07 -3.81
N ASP A 250 -16.70 -42.18 -2.88
CA ASP A 250 -17.00 -40.74 -3.00
C ASP A 250 -15.89 -39.98 -3.77
N GLN A 251 -16.30 -39.04 -4.62
CA GLN A 251 -15.44 -38.15 -5.40
C GLN A 251 -15.95 -36.71 -5.28
N HIS A 252 -15.04 -35.79 -4.95
CA HIS A 252 -15.37 -34.39 -4.79
C HIS A 252 -14.39 -33.53 -5.57
N ALA A 253 -14.88 -32.70 -6.49
CA ALA A 253 -14.11 -31.59 -7.04
C ALA A 253 -14.28 -30.37 -6.13
N THR A 254 -13.18 -29.81 -5.65
CA THR A 254 -13.13 -28.77 -4.62
C THR A 254 -12.64 -27.44 -5.15
N GLY A 255 -11.80 -27.44 -6.20
CA GLY A 255 -11.28 -26.24 -6.86
C GLY A 255 -11.38 -26.31 -8.39
N VAL A 256 -11.54 -25.14 -9.02
CA VAL A 256 -11.50 -24.99 -10.47
C VAL A 256 -10.81 -23.68 -10.87
N ALA A 257 -9.95 -23.75 -11.89
CA ALA A 257 -9.28 -22.59 -12.47
C ALA A 257 -9.28 -22.67 -14.01
N LEU A 258 -9.15 -21.50 -14.65
CA LEU A 258 -9.07 -21.39 -16.12
C LEU A 258 -7.68 -20.95 -16.56
N GLY A 259 -7.16 -21.60 -17.59
CA GLY A 259 -5.96 -21.18 -18.33
C GLY A 259 -6.26 -20.13 -19.40
N ALA A 260 -5.21 -19.55 -19.99
CA ALA A 260 -5.32 -18.45 -20.95
C ALA A 260 -6.04 -18.82 -22.26
N ALA A 261 -6.10 -20.11 -22.60
CA ALA A 261 -6.82 -20.64 -23.77
C ALA A 261 -8.25 -21.12 -23.45
N GLY A 262 -8.73 -20.91 -22.22
CA GLY A 262 -10.00 -21.46 -21.74
C GLY A 262 -9.92 -22.93 -21.31
N ASP A 263 -8.71 -23.47 -21.18
CA ASP A 263 -8.46 -24.78 -20.57
C ASP A 263 -8.94 -24.76 -19.11
N VAL A 264 -9.53 -25.87 -18.66
CA VAL A 264 -10.09 -26.03 -17.33
C VAL A 264 -9.20 -26.92 -16.50
N PHE A 265 -8.80 -26.45 -15.32
CA PHE A 265 -8.03 -27.20 -14.34
C PHE A 265 -8.90 -27.48 -13.13
N LEU A 266 -8.95 -28.73 -12.70
CA LEU A 266 -9.74 -29.20 -11.56
C LEU A 266 -8.83 -29.80 -10.51
N ALA A 267 -9.16 -29.56 -9.25
CA ALA A 267 -8.55 -30.24 -8.11
C ALA A 267 -9.62 -30.83 -7.21
N GLY A 268 -9.28 -31.90 -6.49
CA GLY A 268 -10.20 -32.53 -5.57
C GLY A 268 -9.64 -33.77 -4.90
N ARG A 269 -10.55 -34.59 -4.39
CA ARG A 269 -10.25 -35.86 -3.71
C ARG A 269 -11.13 -37.00 -4.23
N PHE A 270 -10.63 -38.22 -4.12
CA PHE A 270 -11.37 -39.41 -4.51
C PHE A 270 -11.04 -40.62 -3.64
N GLU A 271 -12.04 -41.46 -3.38
CA GLU A 271 -11.88 -42.76 -2.74
C GLU A 271 -11.97 -43.90 -3.77
N GLY A 272 -11.07 -44.89 -3.65
CA GLY A 272 -11.10 -46.09 -4.48
C GLY A 272 -10.69 -45.82 -5.93
N GLU A 273 -11.57 -46.11 -6.88
CA GLU A 273 -11.33 -45.89 -8.31
C GLU A 273 -12.12 -44.65 -8.78
N MET A 274 -11.55 -43.89 -9.72
CA MET A 274 -12.20 -42.76 -10.39
C MET A 274 -11.92 -42.87 -11.89
N GLU A 275 -12.86 -42.44 -12.73
CA GLU A 275 -12.63 -42.27 -14.16
C GLU A 275 -13.13 -40.90 -14.66
N LEU A 276 -12.34 -40.27 -15.53
CA LEU A 276 -12.75 -39.14 -16.37
C LEU A 276 -12.65 -39.57 -17.84
N ASP A 277 -13.81 -39.86 -18.47
CA ASP A 277 -13.95 -40.17 -19.90
C ASP A 277 -12.85 -41.12 -20.46
N GLY A 278 -12.69 -42.28 -19.83
CA GLY A 278 -11.69 -43.30 -20.22
C GLY A 278 -10.29 -43.11 -19.64
N LEU A 279 -10.06 -42.12 -18.78
CA LEU A 279 -8.82 -41.94 -18.02
C LEU A 279 -9.02 -42.41 -16.57
N PRO A 280 -8.59 -43.64 -16.20
CA PRO A 280 -8.78 -44.17 -14.87
C PRO A 280 -7.68 -43.72 -13.88
N LEU A 281 -8.06 -43.54 -12.62
CA LEU A 281 -7.21 -43.39 -11.45
C LEU A 281 -7.63 -44.36 -10.35
N VAL A 282 -6.66 -44.78 -9.54
CA VAL A 282 -6.88 -45.63 -8.38
C VAL A 282 -6.12 -45.03 -7.20
N SER A 283 -6.80 -44.83 -6.07
CA SER A 283 -6.22 -44.35 -4.82
C SER A 283 -5.15 -45.34 -4.34
N ALA A 284 -4.02 -44.83 -3.83
CA ALA A 284 -2.96 -45.61 -3.24
C ALA A 284 -3.24 -45.96 -1.77
N GLY A 285 -4.29 -45.37 -1.18
CA GLY A 285 -4.69 -45.54 0.22
C GLY A 285 -6.20 -45.41 0.41
N GLY A 286 -6.60 -44.59 1.38
CA GLY A 286 -8.00 -44.24 1.59
C GLY A 286 -8.44 -43.23 0.53
N VAL A 287 -8.33 -41.95 0.88
CA VAL A 287 -8.69 -40.81 0.02
C VAL A 287 -7.40 -40.19 -0.51
N ASP A 288 -7.34 -39.98 -1.82
CA ASP A 288 -6.21 -39.35 -2.49
C ASP A 288 -6.61 -38.08 -3.24
N ALA A 289 -5.64 -37.19 -3.45
CA ALA A 289 -5.82 -35.98 -4.23
C ALA A 289 -5.79 -36.29 -5.74
N PHE A 290 -6.62 -35.59 -6.51
CA PHE A 290 -6.50 -35.58 -7.97
C PHE A 290 -6.38 -34.16 -8.51
N VAL A 291 -5.72 -34.06 -9.67
CA VAL A 291 -5.72 -32.86 -10.50
C VAL A 291 -6.02 -33.28 -11.93
N ALA A 292 -6.91 -32.56 -12.61
CA ALA A 292 -7.28 -32.84 -13.99
C ALA A 292 -7.19 -31.57 -14.85
N GLN A 293 -6.96 -31.76 -16.15
CA GLN A 293 -7.08 -30.73 -17.16
C GLN A 293 -8.04 -31.18 -18.26
N LEU A 294 -8.94 -30.29 -18.65
CA LEU A 294 -9.81 -30.40 -19.81
C LEU A 294 -9.58 -29.20 -20.71
N ASP A 295 -9.81 -29.36 -22.01
CA ASP A 295 -9.81 -28.22 -22.92
C ASP A 295 -11.09 -27.36 -22.80
N ALA A 296 -11.15 -26.26 -23.53
CA ALA A 296 -12.31 -25.35 -23.50
C ALA A 296 -13.64 -25.99 -23.97
N ALA A 297 -13.58 -27.11 -24.70
CA ALA A 297 -14.73 -27.90 -25.15
C ALA A 297 -15.13 -29.00 -24.14
N GLY A 298 -14.37 -29.13 -23.04
CA GLY A 298 -14.58 -30.14 -22.01
C GLY A 298 -14.02 -31.51 -22.39
N GLU A 299 -13.11 -31.59 -23.37
CA GLU A 299 -12.42 -32.85 -23.68
C GLU A 299 -11.24 -33.04 -22.71
N PRO A 300 -11.11 -34.21 -22.06
CA PRO A 300 -10.02 -34.46 -21.12
C PRO A 300 -8.67 -34.47 -21.81
N GLY A 301 -7.72 -33.70 -21.29
CA GLY A 301 -6.31 -33.79 -21.69
C GLY A 301 -5.53 -34.73 -20.78
N TRP A 302 -5.57 -34.49 -19.46
CA TRP A 302 -4.89 -35.33 -18.49
C TRP A 302 -5.57 -35.36 -17.12
N ILE A 303 -5.31 -36.43 -16.36
CA ILE A 303 -5.65 -36.55 -14.94
C ILE A 303 -4.46 -37.16 -14.19
N ARG A 304 -4.23 -36.72 -12.95
CA ARG A 304 -3.12 -37.15 -12.09
C ARG A 304 -3.64 -37.41 -10.68
N ARG A 305 -3.09 -38.45 -10.05
CA ARG A 305 -3.25 -38.74 -8.62
C ARG A 305 -2.01 -38.25 -7.89
N PHE A 306 -2.22 -37.62 -6.74
CA PHE A 306 -1.20 -37.30 -5.77
C PHE A 306 -1.60 -37.82 -4.39
N GLY A 307 -0.62 -38.11 -3.53
CA GLY A 307 -0.88 -38.72 -2.22
C GLY A 307 -0.16 -40.06 -2.01
N GLY A 308 -0.21 -40.51 -0.76
CA GLY A 308 0.36 -41.74 -0.24
C GLY A 308 -0.70 -42.75 0.18
N THR A 309 -0.50 -43.37 1.33
CA THR A 309 -1.47 -44.35 1.88
C THR A 309 -2.43 -43.73 2.90
N GLY A 310 -2.23 -42.45 3.23
CA GLY A 310 -3.00 -41.70 4.22
C GLY A 310 -4.28 -41.11 3.65
N HIS A 311 -4.82 -40.09 4.31
CA HIS A 311 -5.86 -39.22 3.76
C HIS A 311 -5.19 -37.98 3.16
N ASP A 312 -5.25 -37.87 1.84
CA ASP A 312 -4.63 -36.80 1.08
C ASP A 312 -5.68 -36.15 0.18
N GLU A 313 -5.81 -34.83 0.24
CA GLU A 313 -6.82 -34.11 -0.55
C GLU A 313 -6.25 -32.81 -1.11
N ALA A 314 -6.64 -32.48 -2.34
CA ALA A 314 -6.47 -31.14 -2.88
C ALA A 314 -7.73 -30.31 -2.58
N SER A 315 -7.53 -29.15 -1.98
CA SER A 315 -8.61 -28.23 -1.59
C SER A 315 -8.88 -27.18 -2.66
N ASP A 316 -7.84 -26.76 -3.39
CA ASP A 316 -7.98 -25.70 -4.40
C ASP A 316 -6.86 -25.75 -5.46
N VAL A 317 -7.10 -25.10 -6.60
CA VAL A 317 -6.18 -24.96 -7.72
C VAL A 317 -6.20 -23.55 -8.29
N ALA A 318 -5.03 -23.00 -8.58
CA ALA A 318 -4.87 -21.74 -9.30
C ALA A 318 -3.93 -21.92 -10.50
N VAL A 319 -4.09 -21.08 -11.53
CA VAL A 319 -3.24 -21.09 -12.72
C VAL A 319 -2.70 -19.69 -12.95
N ASP A 320 -1.40 -19.58 -13.15
CA ASP A 320 -0.75 -18.29 -13.42
C ASP A 320 -0.70 -17.94 -14.92
N ASP A 321 -0.25 -16.72 -15.23
CA ASP A 321 -0.07 -16.22 -16.59
C ASP A 321 0.93 -17.07 -17.42
N ALA A 322 1.81 -17.83 -16.75
CA ALA A 322 2.77 -18.74 -17.39
C ALA A 322 2.20 -20.16 -17.61
N GLN A 323 0.92 -20.39 -17.28
CA GLN A 323 0.24 -21.69 -17.33
C GLN A 323 0.84 -22.73 -16.38
N ARG A 324 1.43 -22.26 -15.27
CA ARG A 324 1.77 -23.11 -14.14
C ARG A 324 0.50 -23.39 -13.34
N VAL A 325 0.33 -24.65 -12.96
CA VAL A 325 -0.79 -25.09 -12.13
C VAL A 325 -0.30 -25.22 -10.69
N VAL A 326 -0.91 -24.46 -9.78
CA VAL A 326 -0.58 -24.48 -8.35
C VAL A 326 -1.74 -25.08 -7.58
N VAL A 327 -1.45 -26.05 -6.73
CA VAL A 327 -2.44 -26.84 -6.00
C VAL A 327 -2.10 -26.81 -4.52
N THR A 328 -3.11 -26.64 -3.68
CA THR A 328 -2.96 -26.74 -2.22
C THR A 328 -3.96 -27.72 -1.63
N GLY A 329 -3.70 -28.16 -0.40
CA GLY A 329 -4.58 -29.07 0.32
C GLY A 329 -3.94 -29.56 1.61
N SER A 330 -4.23 -30.79 1.99
CA SER A 330 -3.67 -31.45 3.19
C SER A 330 -3.30 -32.91 2.90
N PHE A 331 -2.31 -33.44 3.62
CA PHE A 331 -1.84 -34.82 3.47
C PHE A 331 -1.44 -35.44 4.81
N GLU A 332 -1.61 -36.75 4.97
CA GLU A 332 -1.26 -37.49 6.20
C GLU A 332 -0.15 -38.53 5.95
N GLY A 333 0.85 -38.55 6.83
CA GLY A 333 1.90 -39.54 6.81
C GLY A 333 2.96 -39.21 5.77
N THR A 334 3.05 -39.96 4.68
CA THR A 334 4.04 -39.71 3.62
C THR A 334 3.34 -39.68 2.26
N ALA A 335 3.43 -38.54 1.58
CA ALA A 335 2.82 -38.31 0.28
C ALA A 335 3.87 -37.77 -0.71
N ASP A 336 3.70 -38.08 -1.99
CA ASP A 336 4.54 -37.54 -3.06
C ASP A 336 3.67 -36.78 -4.05
N PHE A 337 3.93 -35.48 -4.16
CA PHE A 337 3.27 -34.57 -5.09
C PHE A 337 4.09 -34.36 -6.38
N GLY A 338 5.18 -35.11 -6.51
CA GLY A 338 6.05 -35.17 -7.68
C GLY A 338 7.37 -34.41 -7.55
N GLY A 339 7.58 -33.68 -6.45
CA GLY A 339 8.89 -33.16 -6.02
C GLY A 339 9.68 -34.12 -5.13
N GLY A 340 9.13 -35.31 -4.83
CA GLY A 340 9.67 -36.29 -3.88
C GLY A 340 8.79 -36.44 -2.62
N PRO A 341 9.09 -37.43 -1.76
CA PRO A 341 8.25 -37.74 -0.61
C PRO A 341 8.32 -36.63 0.44
N LEU A 342 7.17 -36.04 0.76
CA LEU A 342 6.92 -35.17 1.90
C LEU A 342 6.38 -36.00 3.06
N VAL A 343 6.73 -35.62 4.29
CA VAL A 343 6.29 -36.32 5.51
C VAL A 343 5.56 -35.33 6.40
N SER A 344 4.33 -35.62 6.83
CA SER A 344 3.58 -34.75 7.73
C SER A 344 4.15 -34.80 9.16
N ALA A 345 4.02 -33.73 9.93
CA ALA A 345 4.66 -33.52 11.22
C ALA A 345 3.66 -33.54 12.40
N GLY A 346 2.93 -34.63 12.55
CA GLY A 346 1.97 -34.80 13.65
C GLY A 346 0.65 -35.32 13.12
N GLY A 347 -0.22 -34.41 12.69
CA GLY A 347 -1.47 -34.72 11.99
C GLY A 347 -1.32 -34.61 10.46
N ALA A 348 -2.39 -34.17 9.80
CA ALA A 348 -2.34 -33.78 8.41
C ALA A 348 -1.62 -32.43 8.26
N ASP A 349 -0.73 -32.29 7.29
CA ASP A 349 -0.02 -31.02 7.04
C ASP A 349 -0.49 -30.40 5.71
N ALA A 350 -0.44 -29.08 5.61
CA ALA A 350 -0.72 -28.40 4.37
C ALA A 350 0.40 -28.63 3.35
N PHE A 351 0.08 -28.61 2.07
CA PHE A 351 1.06 -28.65 0.99
C PHE A 351 0.78 -27.59 -0.06
N VAL A 352 1.81 -27.26 -0.84
CA VAL A 352 1.68 -26.60 -2.13
C VAL A 352 2.45 -27.44 -3.14
N ALA A 353 1.80 -27.76 -4.25
CA ALA A 353 2.36 -28.50 -5.36
C ALA A 353 2.23 -27.69 -6.64
N GLN A 354 3.28 -27.70 -7.46
CA GLN A 354 3.33 -27.01 -8.74
C GLN A 354 3.48 -28.00 -9.86
N LEU A 355 2.68 -27.83 -10.90
CA LEU A 355 2.74 -28.63 -12.13
C LEU A 355 2.91 -27.69 -13.32
N ASP A 356 3.54 -28.20 -14.38
CA ASP A 356 3.49 -27.55 -15.68
C ASP A 356 2.11 -27.75 -16.34
N ALA A 357 1.89 -27.09 -17.48
CA ALA A 357 0.65 -27.21 -18.24
C ALA A 357 0.32 -28.65 -18.71
N ALA A 358 1.32 -29.54 -18.76
CA ALA A 358 1.13 -30.96 -19.10
C ALA A 358 0.83 -31.84 -17.87
N GLY A 359 0.69 -31.23 -16.69
CA GLY A 359 0.46 -31.93 -15.43
C GLY A 359 1.68 -32.73 -14.98
N LEU A 360 2.89 -32.31 -15.38
CA LEU A 360 4.14 -32.84 -14.85
C LEU A 360 4.56 -32.02 -13.62
N PRO A 361 4.98 -32.68 -12.54
CA PRO A 361 5.44 -31.97 -11.35
C PRO A 361 6.67 -31.10 -11.61
N LEU A 362 6.62 -29.88 -11.09
CA LEU A 362 7.73 -28.93 -11.09
C LEU A 362 8.39 -28.89 -9.70
N ASP A 363 7.60 -28.65 -8.66
CA ASP A 363 8.06 -28.64 -7.27
C ASP A 363 6.91 -28.90 -6.30
N SER A 364 7.24 -29.27 -5.06
CA SER A 364 6.26 -29.41 -3.98
C SER A 364 6.90 -29.21 -2.62
N PHE A 365 6.21 -28.49 -1.73
CA PHE A 365 6.69 -28.30 -0.37
C PHE A 365 5.56 -28.41 0.65
N ARG A 366 5.96 -28.73 1.88
CA ARG A 366 5.10 -28.90 3.04
C ARG A 366 5.03 -27.59 3.83
N LEU A 367 3.83 -27.22 4.24
CA LEU A 367 3.54 -26.14 5.17
C LEU A 367 2.98 -26.75 6.45
N GLY A 368 3.88 -27.23 7.31
CA GLY A 368 3.46 -28.02 8.47
C GLY A 368 4.43 -27.99 9.66
N GLY A 369 3.84 -28.12 10.84
CA GLY A 369 4.48 -28.12 12.16
C GLY A 369 3.69 -28.98 13.14
N GLU A 370 3.84 -28.81 14.46
CA GLU A 370 3.09 -29.65 15.42
C GLU A 370 1.58 -29.43 15.27
N GLY A 371 0.80 -30.48 15.00
CA GLY A 371 -0.67 -30.42 14.91
C GLY A 371 -1.20 -30.71 13.51
N GLU A 372 -2.42 -30.27 13.21
CA GLU A 372 -3.02 -30.34 11.87
C GLU A 372 -2.91 -28.98 11.15
N GLN A 373 -2.52 -28.98 9.88
CA GLN A 373 -2.53 -27.84 8.98
C GLN A 373 -3.19 -28.23 7.64
N ALA A 374 -3.93 -27.29 7.04
CA ALA A 374 -4.60 -27.52 5.76
C ALA A 374 -4.60 -26.25 4.91
N GLY A 375 -4.14 -26.36 3.66
CA GLY A 375 -4.39 -25.34 2.65
C GLY A 375 -5.85 -25.40 2.20
N ARG A 376 -6.50 -24.24 2.05
CA ARG A 376 -7.94 -24.14 1.75
C ARG A 376 -8.27 -23.31 0.52
N SER A 377 -7.46 -22.31 0.21
CA SER A 377 -7.77 -21.32 -0.83
C SER A 377 -6.49 -20.85 -1.51
N LEU A 378 -6.51 -20.76 -2.84
CA LEU A 378 -5.45 -20.21 -3.66
C LEU A 378 -6.01 -19.12 -4.58
N SER A 379 -5.23 -18.05 -4.75
CA SER A 379 -5.54 -17.04 -5.76
C SER A 379 -4.27 -16.67 -6.50
N ALA A 380 -4.33 -16.74 -7.83
CA ALA A 380 -3.30 -16.22 -8.73
C ALA A 380 -3.81 -14.92 -9.36
N GLY A 381 -3.14 -13.82 -9.04
CA GLY A 381 -3.47 -12.48 -9.50
C GLY A 381 -2.66 -12.12 -10.74
N PRO A 382 -3.11 -11.12 -11.53
CA PRO A 382 -2.33 -10.57 -12.62
C PRO A 382 -0.96 -10.11 -12.10
N SER A 383 0.11 -10.28 -12.87
CA SER A 383 1.52 -10.01 -12.49
C SER A 383 2.23 -11.06 -11.61
N GLY A 384 1.63 -12.23 -11.41
CA GLY A 384 2.27 -13.36 -10.71
C GLY A 384 2.20 -13.27 -9.19
N THR A 385 1.36 -12.39 -8.63
CA THR A 385 1.06 -12.41 -7.19
C THR A 385 0.22 -13.64 -6.87
N MET A 386 0.73 -14.54 -6.05
CA MET A 386 -0.02 -15.70 -5.58
C MET A 386 -0.30 -15.59 -4.09
N ALA A 387 -1.52 -15.93 -3.67
CA ALA A 387 -1.94 -15.94 -2.29
C ALA A 387 -2.45 -17.34 -1.90
N LEU A 388 -2.16 -17.74 -0.66
CA LEU A 388 -2.62 -18.97 -0.05
C LEU A 388 -3.35 -18.63 1.26
N GLY A 389 -4.53 -19.22 1.47
CA GLY A 389 -5.22 -19.24 2.74
C GLY A 389 -5.32 -20.67 3.27
N GLY A 390 -5.22 -20.84 4.59
CA GLY A 390 -5.37 -22.16 5.21
C GLY A 390 -5.65 -22.10 6.70
N LEU A 391 -5.74 -23.29 7.31
CA LEU A 391 -5.94 -23.49 8.74
C LEU A 391 -4.71 -24.15 9.34
N PHE A 392 -4.41 -23.87 10.61
CA PHE A 392 -3.32 -24.50 11.33
C PHE A 392 -3.58 -24.62 12.84
N GLN A 393 -3.09 -25.71 13.40
CA GLN A 393 -2.96 -25.94 14.84
C GLN A 393 -1.48 -25.93 15.20
N GLY A 394 -1.17 -25.55 16.45
CA GLY A 394 0.19 -25.52 16.97
C GLY A 394 1.02 -24.43 16.30
N SER A 395 1.97 -24.81 15.44
CA SER A 395 2.80 -23.83 14.72
C SER A 395 2.90 -24.13 13.24
N ILE A 396 2.99 -23.07 12.42
CA ILE A 396 3.24 -23.14 10.99
C ILE A 396 4.35 -22.16 10.61
N THR A 397 5.19 -22.55 9.65
CA THR A 397 6.27 -21.71 9.13
C THR A 397 5.90 -21.22 7.73
N LEU A 398 5.92 -19.90 7.54
CA LEU A 398 5.62 -19.22 6.27
C LEU A 398 6.80 -18.29 5.94
N GLY A 399 7.69 -18.71 5.04
CA GLY A 399 8.98 -18.05 4.83
C GLY A 399 9.81 -18.13 6.11
N ASP A 400 10.34 -17.00 6.58
CA ASP A 400 11.10 -16.93 7.83
C ASP A 400 10.22 -16.77 9.08
N GLN A 401 8.90 -16.61 8.90
CA GLN A 401 7.97 -16.38 10.00
C GLN A 401 7.47 -17.70 10.57
N VAL A 402 7.50 -17.82 11.89
CA VAL A 402 6.85 -18.91 12.62
C VAL A 402 5.61 -18.37 13.32
N LEU A 403 4.45 -18.76 12.83
CA LEU A 403 3.17 -18.43 13.45
C LEU A 403 2.82 -19.52 14.46
N THR A 404 2.23 -19.13 15.59
CA THR A 404 1.70 -20.05 16.60
C THR A 404 0.21 -19.79 16.78
N SER A 405 -0.59 -20.85 16.73
CA SER A 405 -2.03 -20.77 16.95
C SER A 405 -2.29 -20.41 18.41
N SER A 406 -3.15 -19.43 18.64
CA SER A 406 -3.82 -19.26 19.93
C SER A 406 -5.04 -20.18 19.94
N GLY A 407 -5.13 -21.13 20.86
CA GLY A 407 -6.32 -21.99 20.99
C GLY A 407 -6.26 -23.32 20.25
N VAL A 408 -7.35 -23.71 19.57
CA VAL A 408 -7.50 -25.02 18.92
C VAL A 408 -7.02 -24.97 17.46
N THR A 409 -7.66 -24.16 16.61
CA THR A 409 -7.34 -24.03 15.17
C THR A 409 -7.45 -22.57 14.78
N ASP A 410 -6.39 -21.98 14.24
CA ASP A 410 -6.39 -20.63 13.67
C ASP A 410 -6.28 -20.69 12.14
N ALA A 411 -6.70 -19.62 11.46
CA ALA A 411 -6.46 -19.46 10.03
C ALA A 411 -5.13 -18.74 9.78
N PHE A 412 -4.56 -18.92 8.59
CA PHE A 412 -3.41 -18.17 8.11
C PHE A 412 -3.64 -17.71 6.68
N TRP A 413 -2.88 -16.69 6.29
CA TRP A 413 -2.69 -16.31 4.90
C TRP A 413 -1.19 -16.23 4.60
N ALA A 414 -0.81 -16.47 3.34
CA ALA A 414 0.56 -16.35 2.86
C ALA A 414 0.57 -15.74 1.46
N LYS A 415 1.53 -14.86 1.20
CA LYS A 415 1.92 -14.51 -0.16
C LYS A 415 2.97 -15.51 -0.63
N LEU A 416 2.81 -16.02 -1.84
CA LEU A 416 3.77 -16.91 -2.47
C LEU A 416 4.60 -16.14 -3.51
N ASP A 417 5.85 -16.54 -3.70
CA ASP A 417 6.69 -16.08 -4.80
C ASP A 417 6.30 -16.73 -6.13
N GLY A 418 7.02 -16.35 -7.19
CA GLY A 418 6.82 -16.92 -8.52
C GLY A 418 7.17 -18.41 -8.62
N ASP A 419 7.82 -19.01 -7.63
CA ASP A 419 8.10 -20.44 -7.52
C ASP A 419 7.24 -21.08 -6.41
N GLY A 420 6.13 -20.43 -6.04
CA GLY A 420 5.15 -20.93 -5.10
C GLY A 420 5.57 -20.90 -3.63
N HIS A 421 6.81 -20.56 -3.26
CA HIS A 421 7.25 -20.57 -1.86
C HIS A 421 6.65 -19.40 -1.07
N PRO A 422 6.29 -19.58 0.22
CA PRO A 422 5.77 -18.47 1.01
C PRO A 422 6.86 -17.42 1.26
N LEU A 423 6.59 -16.17 0.89
CA LEU A 423 7.44 -15.01 1.14
C LEU A 423 7.17 -14.39 2.51
N LEU A 424 5.89 -14.27 2.85
CA LEU A 424 5.40 -13.68 4.09
C LEU A 424 4.00 -14.19 4.36
N GLY A 425 3.56 -14.12 5.60
CA GLY A 425 2.20 -14.49 5.96
C GLY A 425 1.71 -13.83 7.23
N GLY A 426 0.54 -14.24 7.68
CA GLY A 426 -0.02 -13.74 8.93
C GLY A 426 -1.06 -14.69 9.49
N ARG A 427 -1.18 -14.68 10.82
CA ARG A 427 -2.23 -15.40 11.53
C ARG A 427 -3.54 -14.64 11.47
N VAL A 428 -4.63 -15.39 11.42
CA VAL A 428 -6.01 -14.94 11.45
C VAL A 428 -6.73 -15.75 12.55
N GLY A 429 -6.85 -15.19 13.76
CA GLY A 429 -7.55 -15.84 14.89
C GLY A 429 -7.01 -15.47 16.28
N ASP A 430 -7.68 -15.95 17.34
CA ASP A 430 -7.52 -15.52 18.75
C ASP A 430 -7.58 -16.59 19.84
N GLY A 431 -7.81 -17.86 19.52
CA GLY A 431 -8.17 -18.82 20.56
C GLY A 431 -9.31 -19.75 20.19
N GLY A 432 -10.18 -19.32 19.28
CA GLY A 432 -11.36 -20.06 18.83
C GLY A 432 -11.06 -21.22 17.87
N ASP A 433 -12.13 -21.87 17.40
CA ASP A 433 -12.07 -22.85 16.29
C ASP A 433 -12.37 -22.10 14.99
N GLN A 434 -11.34 -21.62 14.31
CA GLN A 434 -11.46 -21.02 12.98
C GLN A 434 -11.71 -22.12 11.95
N ARG A 435 -12.74 -21.94 11.11
CA ARG A 435 -13.21 -22.99 10.20
C ARG A 435 -13.03 -22.68 8.73
N HIS A 436 -12.84 -21.40 8.39
CA HIS A 436 -12.89 -20.96 7.01
C HIS A 436 -12.05 -19.70 6.78
N VAL A 437 -11.26 -19.72 5.72
CA VAL A 437 -10.54 -18.56 5.19
C VAL A 437 -10.45 -18.69 3.67
N GLN A 438 -10.71 -17.59 2.98
CA GLN A 438 -10.59 -17.44 1.53
C GLN A 438 -9.69 -16.27 1.21
N VAL A 439 -8.93 -16.42 0.14
CA VAL A 439 -8.02 -15.39 -0.36
C VAL A 439 -8.38 -14.99 -1.78
N ALA A 440 -8.28 -13.69 -2.06
CA ALA A 440 -8.26 -13.16 -3.42
C ALA A 440 -7.00 -12.34 -3.60
N SER A 441 -6.52 -12.21 -4.84
CA SER A 441 -5.37 -11.37 -5.18
C SER A 441 -5.73 -10.37 -6.27
N ALA A 442 -5.23 -9.14 -6.12
CA ALA A 442 -5.44 -8.07 -7.09
C ALA A 442 -4.14 -7.77 -7.84
N ALA A 443 -4.26 -7.22 -9.06
CA ALA A 443 -3.11 -6.78 -9.86
C ALA A 443 -2.21 -5.75 -9.16
N SER A 444 -2.75 -5.05 -8.15
CA SER A 444 -2.02 -4.09 -7.30
C SER A 444 -1.14 -4.76 -6.23
N GLY A 445 -1.14 -6.08 -6.12
CA GLY A 445 -0.45 -6.81 -5.05
C GLY A 445 -1.20 -6.82 -3.71
N VAL A 446 -2.47 -6.40 -3.69
CA VAL A 446 -3.36 -6.54 -2.54
C VAL A 446 -3.85 -7.98 -2.45
N ILE A 447 -3.90 -8.52 -1.23
CA ILE A 447 -4.56 -9.76 -0.88
C ILE A 447 -5.86 -9.44 -0.13
N GLY A 448 -6.98 -9.85 -0.69
CA GLY A 448 -8.27 -9.84 0.00
C GLY A 448 -8.39 -11.11 0.85
N LEU A 449 -8.86 -10.97 2.08
CA LEU A 449 -9.20 -12.07 2.97
C LEU A 449 -10.69 -12.04 3.27
N ALA A 450 -11.33 -13.21 3.28
CA ALA A 450 -12.66 -13.38 3.82
C ALA A 450 -12.74 -14.65 4.67
N GLY A 451 -13.61 -14.65 5.67
CA GLY A 451 -13.81 -15.82 6.51
C GLY A 451 -14.82 -15.57 7.62
N ALA A 452 -14.75 -16.38 8.67
CA ALA A 452 -15.54 -16.21 9.89
C ALA A 452 -14.65 -16.28 11.12
N TYR A 453 -14.91 -15.44 12.12
CA TYR A 453 -14.18 -15.43 13.38
C TYR A 453 -15.12 -15.32 14.59
N GLN A 454 -14.75 -15.92 15.72
CA GLN A 454 -15.40 -15.69 17.01
C GLN A 454 -14.32 -15.32 18.03
N GLY A 455 -14.45 -14.14 18.65
CA GLY A 455 -13.49 -13.59 19.59
C GLY A 455 -12.65 -12.49 18.97
N GLU A 456 -11.35 -12.45 19.24
CA GLU A 456 -10.39 -11.53 18.63
C GLU A 456 -9.93 -12.05 17.24
N ILE A 457 -9.35 -11.21 16.40
CA ILE A 457 -8.69 -11.63 15.16
C ILE A 457 -7.67 -10.54 14.82
N ALA A 458 -6.40 -10.94 14.70
CA ALA A 458 -5.33 -10.08 14.21
C ALA A 458 -5.30 -10.14 12.68
N LEU A 459 -5.19 -8.97 12.04
CA LEU A 459 -5.00 -8.80 10.61
C LEU A 459 -3.89 -7.76 10.47
N GLY A 460 -2.63 -8.20 10.37
CA GLY A 460 -1.47 -7.32 10.50
C GLY A 460 -1.49 -6.54 11.82
N SER A 461 -1.34 -5.21 11.76
CA SER A 461 -1.35 -4.31 12.92
C SER A 461 -2.73 -4.06 13.54
N LYS A 462 -3.82 -4.57 12.94
CA LYS A 462 -5.19 -4.32 13.39
C LYS A 462 -5.83 -5.55 14.00
N THR A 463 -6.50 -5.32 15.12
CA THR A 463 -7.29 -6.32 15.82
C THR A 463 -8.78 -6.02 15.67
N LEU A 464 -9.58 -7.01 15.27
CA LEU A 464 -11.04 -6.98 15.44
C LEU A 464 -11.47 -7.86 16.62
N MET A 465 -12.62 -7.56 17.23
CA MET A 465 -13.19 -8.35 18.33
C MET A 465 -14.70 -8.56 18.12
N SER A 466 -15.19 -9.75 18.44
CA SER A 466 -16.62 -10.10 18.48
C SER A 466 -16.88 -11.20 19.52
N SER A 467 -17.97 -11.12 20.28
CA SER A 467 -18.36 -12.20 21.21
C SER A 467 -19.13 -13.34 20.53
N GLU A 468 -19.48 -13.19 19.26
CA GLU A 468 -20.28 -14.12 18.45
C GLU A 468 -19.52 -14.48 17.16
N GLN A 469 -19.76 -15.66 16.58
CA GLN A 469 -19.16 -16.00 15.29
C GLN A 469 -19.70 -15.03 14.22
N THR A 470 -18.78 -14.34 13.55
CA THR A 470 -19.05 -13.19 12.67
C THR A 470 -18.27 -13.36 11.38
N ALA A 471 -18.88 -13.07 10.22
CA ALA A 471 -18.16 -13.05 8.96
C ALA A 471 -17.24 -11.81 8.91
N TYR A 472 -16.06 -11.93 8.32
CA TYR A 472 -15.17 -10.80 8.09
C TYR A 472 -14.70 -10.76 6.65
N ALA A 473 -14.34 -9.56 6.21
CA ALA A 473 -13.48 -9.36 5.07
C ALA A 473 -12.43 -8.29 5.36
N ALA A 474 -11.28 -8.40 4.73
CA ALA A 474 -10.19 -7.47 4.83
C ALA A 474 -9.40 -7.39 3.52
N GLU A 475 -8.73 -6.27 3.31
CA GLU A 475 -7.66 -6.17 2.32
C GLU A 475 -6.35 -6.00 3.10
N ILE A 476 -5.32 -6.69 2.64
CA ILE A 476 -3.96 -6.63 3.15
C ILE A 476 -3.07 -6.28 1.98
N LEU A 477 -2.19 -5.31 2.16
CA LEU A 477 -1.19 -5.00 1.16
C LEU A 477 -0.08 -6.05 1.26
N ALA A 478 0.08 -6.84 0.20
CA ALA A 478 1.11 -7.88 0.13
C ALA A 478 2.33 -7.44 -0.68
N SER A 479 2.45 -6.16 -0.99
CA SER A 479 3.75 -5.58 -1.27
C SER A 479 4.43 -5.30 0.06
N GLY A 480 5.72 -5.55 0.15
CA GLY A 480 6.57 -4.74 1.03
C GLY A 480 6.64 -3.29 0.54
N ALA A 481 5.52 -2.70 0.09
CA ALA A 481 5.40 -1.31 -0.33
C ALA A 481 4.52 -0.60 0.70
N PHE A 482 5.19 -0.29 1.77
CA PHE A 482 4.71 0.27 3.00
C PHE A 482 3.91 1.58 2.87
N ASP A 483 2.77 1.65 3.54
CA ASP A 483 2.13 2.86 4.04
C ASP A 483 2.74 3.19 5.42
N TYR A 484 4.01 3.57 5.46
CA TYR A 484 4.63 3.92 6.75
C TYR A 484 4.06 5.20 7.31
N THR A 485 3.08 5.10 8.19
CA THR A 485 2.72 6.24 9.03
C THR A 485 3.52 6.20 10.33
N TRP A 486 4.61 6.97 10.37
CA TRP A 486 5.46 7.08 11.55
C TRP A 486 4.78 7.92 12.62
N HIS A 487 4.53 7.30 13.77
CA HIS A 487 4.13 8.00 14.97
C HIS A 487 5.34 8.19 15.89
N PHE A 488 5.66 9.45 16.17
CA PHE A 488 6.56 9.77 17.25
C PHE A 488 5.74 9.85 18.55
N ASP A 489 5.63 8.75 19.30
CA ASP A 489 4.90 8.72 20.57
C ASP A 489 5.61 9.59 21.63
N ALA A 490 5.07 10.78 21.85
CA ALA A 490 5.61 11.77 22.77
C ALA A 490 4.62 12.18 23.85
N ARG A 491 5.15 12.54 25.01
CA ARG A 491 4.49 13.46 25.93
C ARG A 491 5.05 14.87 25.65
N GLY A 492 4.29 15.79 25.05
CA GLY A 492 4.73 17.17 24.73
C GLY A 492 4.61 17.52 23.25
N GLU A 493 4.81 18.79 22.87
CA GLU A 493 4.67 19.27 21.48
C GLU A 493 5.81 18.77 20.56
N GLN A 494 5.46 18.46 19.31
CA GLN A 494 6.38 18.08 18.24
C GLN A 494 6.01 18.77 16.93
N HIS A 495 7.01 19.09 16.13
CA HIS A 495 6.84 19.79 14.86
C HIS A 495 7.70 19.17 13.77
N GLY A 496 7.07 18.60 12.73
CA GLY A 496 7.76 18.24 11.50
C GLY A 496 8.17 19.51 10.74
N ARG A 497 9.41 19.59 10.25
CA ARG A 497 9.92 20.79 9.58
C ARG A 497 10.20 20.59 8.11
N ASP A 498 10.97 19.57 7.78
CA ASP A 498 11.40 19.35 6.39
C ASP A 498 11.72 17.88 6.11
N VAL A 499 11.74 17.49 4.84
CA VAL A 499 12.05 16.13 4.37
C VAL A 499 13.02 16.17 3.20
N ALA A 500 13.97 15.23 3.16
CA ALA A 500 14.83 15.01 2.01
C ALA A 500 14.98 13.51 1.70
N VAL A 501 15.36 13.20 0.47
CA VAL A 501 15.59 11.84 -0.01
C VAL A 501 16.98 11.74 -0.59
N ASP A 502 17.76 10.72 -0.24
CA ASP A 502 19.05 10.49 -0.89
C ASP A 502 18.93 9.67 -2.19
N PRO A 503 19.97 9.58 -3.02
CA PRO A 503 19.92 8.81 -4.27
C PRO A 503 19.64 7.31 -4.11
N SER A 504 19.79 6.76 -2.90
CA SER A 504 19.46 5.37 -2.59
C SER A 504 17.99 5.19 -2.18
N GLY A 505 17.20 6.27 -2.15
CA GLY A 505 15.80 6.26 -1.73
C GLY A 505 15.61 6.31 -0.21
N ASN A 506 16.67 6.52 0.58
CA ASN A 506 16.53 6.69 2.02
C ASN A 506 15.89 8.03 2.34
N VAL A 507 15.05 8.06 3.38
CA VAL A 507 14.27 9.22 3.78
C VAL A 507 14.88 9.88 4.99
N PHE A 508 15.02 11.21 4.96
CA PHE A 508 15.46 12.01 6.07
C PHE A 508 14.33 12.89 6.58
N LEU A 509 13.98 12.73 7.85
CA LEU A 509 12.96 13.52 8.53
C LEU A 509 13.62 14.49 9.49
N LEU A 510 13.35 15.78 9.31
CA LEU A 510 13.82 16.85 10.18
C LEU A 510 12.65 17.48 10.93
N GLY A 511 12.77 17.58 12.25
CA GLY A 511 11.78 18.28 13.06
C GLY A 511 12.26 18.58 14.46
N SER A 512 11.33 18.96 15.34
CA SER A 512 11.63 19.25 16.74
C SER A 512 10.66 18.57 17.69
N PHE A 513 11.14 18.19 18.89
CA PHE A 513 10.31 17.61 19.93
C PHE A 513 10.55 18.27 21.29
N GLU A 514 9.49 18.36 22.10
CA GLU A 514 9.59 18.86 23.46
C GLU A 514 10.21 17.83 24.37
N SER A 515 9.53 16.76 24.82
CA SER A 515 10.00 15.98 25.99
C SER A 515 10.59 14.59 25.76
N ARG A 516 9.90 13.76 24.99
CA ARG A 516 10.31 12.41 24.62
C ARG A 516 9.80 12.20 23.21
N ALA A 517 10.54 11.46 22.40
CA ALA A 517 10.07 10.99 21.11
C ALA A 517 10.27 9.47 21.04
N ARG A 518 9.60 8.82 20.11
CA ARG A 518 9.90 7.45 19.71
C ARG A 518 10.10 7.40 18.20
N VAL A 519 11.00 6.55 17.74
CA VAL A 519 11.16 6.22 16.32
C VAL A 519 11.03 4.70 16.23
N GLY A 520 9.92 4.21 15.69
CA GLY A 520 9.52 2.81 15.88
C GLY A 520 9.47 2.47 17.39
N ASP A 521 10.12 1.38 17.78
CA ASP A 521 10.22 0.97 19.19
C ASP A 521 11.30 1.70 19.99
N VAL A 522 12.16 2.52 19.36
CA VAL A 522 13.31 3.16 19.99
C VAL A 522 12.88 4.40 20.79
N PRO A 523 13.00 4.40 22.13
CA PRO A 523 12.68 5.58 22.92
C PRO A 523 13.83 6.60 22.89
N ILE A 524 13.50 7.84 22.56
CA ILE A 524 14.40 8.99 22.61
C ILE A 524 13.98 9.85 23.81
N THR A 525 14.82 9.88 24.84
CA THR A 525 14.57 10.67 26.05
C THR A 525 15.62 11.76 26.20
N LYS A 526 15.17 12.99 26.37
CA LYS A 526 16.05 14.14 26.64
C LYS A 526 16.47 14.23 28.10
N SER A 527 17.50 15.04 28.34
CA SER A 527 17.97 15.43 29.68
C SER A 527 17.36 16.73 30.25
N THR A 528 16.77 17.63 29.43
CA THR A 528 16.31 18.98 29.85
C THR A 528 15.07 19.51 29.09
N LEU A 529 14.32 20.48 29.62
CA LEU A 529 12.89 20.73 29.30
C LEU A 529 12.49 21.48 28.00
N SER A 530 13.37 21.95 27.09
CA SER A 530 12.94 22.77 25.91
C SER A 530 13.44 22.25 24.55
N GLY A 531 12.75 22.58 23.44
CA GLY A 531 12.74 21.82 22.17
C GLY A 531 14.06 21.67 21.40
N TYR A 532 14.32 20.45 20.89
CA TYR A 532 15.55 20.03 20.20
C TYR A 532 15.28 19.55 18.78
N ALA A 533 16.24 19.75 17.87
CA ALA A 533 16.19 19.18 16.53
C ALA A 533 16.41 17.66 16.58
N LEU A 534 15.48 16.93 15.96
CA LEU A 534 15.55 15.51 15.69
C LEU A 534 15.74 15.33 14.18
N LEU A 535 16.76 14.57 13.81
CA LEU A 535 16.96 14.05 12.48
C LEU A 535 16.84 12.54 12.51
N VAL A 536 16.01 11.97 11.65
CA VAL A 536 15.86 10.52 11.49
C VAL A 536 16.19 10.16 10.06
N LYS A 537 17.03 9.14 9.87
CA LYS A 537 17.22 8.47 8.58
C LYS A 537 16.48 7.14 8.58
N LEU A 538 15.67 6.94 7.56
CA LEU A 538 14.89 5.74 7.31
C LEU A 538 15.36 5.12 5.99
N ASP A 539 15.36 3.80 5.88
CA ASP A 539 15.58 3.16 4.58
C ASP A 539 14.34 3.30 3.65
N PRO A 540 14.42 2.91 2.36
CA PRO A 540 13.28 3.01 1.44
C PRO A 540 12.09 2.16 1.88
N SER A 541 12.38 1.11 2.64
CA SER A 541 11.46 0.25 3.35
C SER A 541 11.12 0.79 4.72
N GLY A 542 11.27 2.09 5.00
CA GLY A 542 10.89 2.74 6.25
C GLY A 542 11.21 1.96 7.53
N GLU A 543 12.38 1.36 7.63
CA GLU A 543 12.98 0.99 8.91
C GLU A 543 13.99 2.08 9.33
N PRO A 544 14.11 2.40 10.63
CA PRO A 544 14.98 3.47 11.07
C PRO A 544 16.44 3.00 11.05
N LEU A 545 17.20 3.49 10.08
CA LEU A 545 18.64 3.23 9.96
C LEU A 545 19.42 3.86 11.12
N TRP A 546 19.13 5.14 11.40
CA TRP A 546 19.70 5.85 12.54
C TRP A 546 18.93 7.15 12.83
N HIS A 547 19.12 7.68 14.03
CA HIS A 547 18.64 9.02 14.38
C HIS A 547 19.75 9.85 15.05
N LYS A 548 19.61 11.17 14.99
CA LYS A 548 20.46 12.15 15.68
C LYS A 548 19.59 13.16 16.40
N VAL A 549 19.92 13.36 17.68
CA VAL A 549 19.43 14.48 18.47
C VAL A 549 20.58 15.45 18.65
N PHE A 550 20.34 16.72 18.32
CA PHE A 550 21.34 17.77 18.48
C PHE A 550 21.22 18.40 19.87
N GLU A 551 21.79 17.73 20.89
CA GLU A 551 21.72 18.13 22.31
C GLU A 551 22.91 18.98 22.80
N ASP A 552 23.99 19.08 22.01
CA ASP A 552 25.29 19.46 22.53
C ASP A 552 25.39 20.95 22.95
N HIS A 553 25.81 21.18 24.20
CA HIS A 553 26.16 22.45 24.87
C HIS A 553 25.03 23.37 25.36
N GLY A 554 23.79 22.88 25.48
CA GLY A 554 22.72 23.62 26.17
C GLY A 554 22.19 24.82 25.40
N ILE A 555 22.34 24.83 24.07
CA ILE A 555 21.74 25.85 23.21
C ILE A 555 20.87 25.18 22.16
N TYR A 556 19.59 25.58 22.17
CA TYR A 556 18.50 25.10 21.33
C TYR A 556 18.85 25.27 19.84
N MET A 557 18.61 24.28 18.98
CA MET A 557 18.60 24.47 17.54
C MET A 557 17.16 24.32 17.03
N SER A 558 16.62 25.37 16.43
CA SER A 558 15.38 25.34 15.67
C SER A 558 15.72 24.93 14.24
N PRO A 559 15.45 23.68 13.82
CA PRO A 559 15.75 23.24 12.47
C PRO A 559 14.85 23.94 11.45
N LYS A 560 15.41 24.24 10.27
CA LYS A 560 14.75 25.05 9.24
C LYS A 560 14.60 24.32 7.92
N SER A 561 15.68 23.74 7.41
CA SER A 561 15.67 23.04 6.12
C SER A 561 16.74 21.94 6.07
N ILE A 562 16.54 20.96 5.19
CA ILE A 562 17.39 19.79 4.97
C ILE A 562 17.59 19.50 3.48
N ALA A 563 18.80 19.05 3.12
CA ALA A 563 19.12 18.59 1.78
C ALA A 563 20.10 17.41 1.81
N THR A 564 20.14 16.64 0.73
CA THR A 564 21.05 15.50 0.54
C THR A 564 21.99 15.76 -0.63
N ASP A 565 23.21 15.23 -0.56
CA ASP A 565 24.13 15.21 -1.70
C ASP A 565 24.11 13.86 -2.43
N ALA A 566 24.77 13.79 -3.59
CA ALA A 566 24.81 12.58 -4.42
C ALA A 566 25.48 11.36 -3.76
N LEU A 567 26.17 11.56 -2.62
CA LEU A 567 26.79 10.50 -1.83
C LEU A 567 25.90 10.05 -0.66
N GLY A 568 24.70 10.62 -0.54
CA GLY A 568 23.77 10.37 0.57
C GLY A 568 24.20 11.02 1.89
N ASN A 569 25.13 11.98 1.86
CA ASN A 569 25.37 12.84 3.02
C ASN A 569 24.18 13.78 3.19
N VAL A 570 23.92 14.17 4.43
CA VAL A 570 22.81 15.05 4.78
C VAL A 570 23.33 16.37 5.35
N ILE A 571 22.76 17.45 4.83
CA ILE A 571 23.06 18.82 5.23
C ILE A 571 21.77 19.38 5.84
N LEU A 572 21.85 19.92 7.03
CA LEU A 572 20.75 20.66 7.63
C LEU A 572 21.19 22.05 8.05
N THR A 573 20.24 22.99 8.01
CA THR A 573 20.40 24.31 8.58
C THR A 573 19.34 24.59 9.63
N GLY A 574 19.70 25.43 10.61
CA GLY A 574 18.81 25.84 11.67
C GLY A 574 19.28 27.11 12.34
N THR A 575 18.45 27.63 13.24
CA THR A 575 18.75 28.81 14.04
C THR A 575 18.96 28.41 15.50
N VAL A 576 20.05 28.86 16.08
CA VAL A 576 20.38 28.69 17.48
C VAL A 576 20.22 30.03 18.21
N PRO A 577 19.40 30.13 19.27
CA PRO A 577 19.32 31.34 20.08
C PRO A 577 20.62 31.53 20.86
N SER A 578 21.33 32.62 20.61
CA SER A 578 22.32 33.16 21.55
C SER A 578 21.64 34.14 22.52
N SER A 579 22.27 34.45 23.66
CA SER A 579 21.67 35.20 24.80
C SER A 579 20.77 36.38 24.40
N GLU A 580 19.66 36.59 25.14
CA GLU A 580 18.62 37.63 24.96
C GLU A 580 18.67 38.41 23.62
N TRP A 581 18.00 37.83 22.60
CA TRP A 581 17.66 38.40 21.28
C TRP A 581 18.64 38.20 20.10
N ASP A 582 19.76 37.49 20.27
CA ASP A 582 20.69 37.22 19.16
C ASP A 582 20.49 35.83 18.54
N GLU A 583 20.33 35.73 17.22
CA GLU A 583 20.19 34.46 16.46
C GLU A 583 21.52 34.04 15.80
N GLN A 584 21.81 32.73 15.77
CA GLN A 584 22.99 32.14 15.12
C GLN A 584 22.56 31.10 14.09
N MET A 585 23.05 31.22 12.85
CA MET A 585 22.80 30.21 11.83
C MET A 585 23.76 29.05 12.04
N GLU A 586 23.23 27.84 12.15
CA GLU A 586 23.98 26.59 12.17
C GLU A 586 23.83 25.86 10.85
N VAL A 587 24.93 25.24 10.42
CA VAL A 587 24.98 24.36 9.26
C VAL A 587 25.75 23.12 9.66
N VAL A 588 25.12 21.96 9.50
CA VAL A 588 25.69 20.67 9.88
C VAL A 588 25.69 19.76 8.68
N LYS A 589 26.84 19.15 8.38
CA LYS A 589 26.98 18.05 7.42
C LYS A 589 27.26 16.75 8.16
N LEU A 590 26.40 15.76 7.98
CA LEU A 590 26.61 14.38 8.40
C LEU A 590 26.82 13.52 7.16
N ASP A 591 27.58 12.44 7.28
CA ASP A 591 27.59 11.43 6.22
C ASP A 591 26.36 10.53 6.21
N ALA A 592 26.30 9.65 5.21
CA ALA A 592 25.21 8.68 5.05
C ALA A 592 25.00 7.76 6.26
N ALA A 593 26.03 7.54 7.09
CA ALA A 593 25.99 6.75 8.32
C ALA A 593 25.68 7.61 9.58
N GLY A 594 25.42 8.91 9.40
CA GLY A 594 25.09 9.84 10.47
C GLY A 594 26.32 10.35 11.25
N ALA A 595 27.54 10.11 10.80
CA ALA A 595 28.73 10.65 11.46
C ALA A 595 28.95 12.12 11.06
N LEU A 596 29.26 12.97 12.04
CA LEU A 596 29.52 14.38 11.82
C LEU A 596 30.77 14.58 10.97
N ARG A 597 30.62 15.21 9.80
CA ARG A 597 31.74 15.59 8.93
C ARG A 597 32.27 16.96 9.31
N TRP A 598 31.36 17.93 9.40
CA TRP A 598 31.69 19.23 9.94
C TRP A 598 30.43 19.96 10.40
N ARG A 599 30.66 20.95 11.25
CA ARG A 599 29.65 21.90 11.72
C ARG A 599 30.22 23.32 11.56
N ARG A 600 29.37 24.24 11.11
CA ARG A 600 29.70 25.66 10.95
C ARG A 600 28.59 26.50 11.55
N SER A 601 29.02 27.51 12.30
CA SER A 601 28.10 28.43 12.96
C SER A 601 28.44 29.85 12.53
N TYR A 602 27.44 30.58 12.05
CA TYR A 602 27.57 31.95 11.59
C TYR A 602 26.77 32.86 12.53
N TRP A 603 27.48 33.77 13.19
CA TRP A 603 26.91 34.59 14.25
C TRP A 603 27.19 36.07 14.02
N HIS A 604 26.24 36.89 14.44
CA HIS A 604 26.41 38.32 14.61
C HIS A 604 25.48 38.82 15.72
N ARG A 605 25.88 39.88 16.43
CA ARG A 605 25.09 40.61 17.46
C ARG A 605 23.79 41.29 16.98
N TYR A 606 23.41 41.04 15.73
CA TYR A 606 22.16 41.53 15.12
C TYR A 606 21.36 40.36 14.52
N GLY A 607 21.67 39.13 14.94
CA GLY A 607 21.05 37.89 14.49
C GLY A 607 21.46 37.45 13.09
N VAL A 608 21.67 36.16 12.92
CA VAL A 608 21.80 35.47 11.64
C VAL A 608 20.91 34.24 11.70
N GLU A 609 19.95 34.14 10.79
CA GLU A 609 19.05 33.00 10.67
C GLU A 609 19.41 32.18 9.43
N GLY A 610 19.34 30.86 9.54
CA GLY A 610 19.29 29.97 8.37
C GLY A 610 17.83 29.79 7.96
N LEU A 611 17.53 29.95 6.67
CA LEU A 611 16.16 29.85 6.16
C LEU A 611 15.96 28.61 5.29
N ASP A 612 16.92 28.30 4.42
CA ASP A 612 16.78 27.26 3.40
C ASP A 612 18.17 26.73 3.01
N VAL A 613 18.25 25.46 2.58
CA VAL A 613 19.48 24.84 2.11
C VAL A 613 19.21 23.93 0.92
N VAL A 614 20.04 24.05 -0.12
CA VAL A 614 20.04 23.15 -1.28
C VAL A 614 21.45 22.71 -1.62
N VAL A 615 21.59 21.55 -2.25
CA VAL A 615 22.87 21.01 -2.70
C VAL A 615 22.85 20.89 -4.21
N ASP A 616 23.86 21.45 -4.87
CA ASP A 616 23.98 21.36 -6.31
C ASP A 616 24.58 20.01 -6.77
N PRO A 617 24.53 19.69 -8.07
CA PRO A 617 25.06 18.42 -8.58
C PRO A 617 26.57 18.21 -8.40
N ALA A 618 27.34 19.27 -8.09
CA ALA A 618 28.76 19.16 -7.76
C ALA A 618 28.99 18.82 -6.28
N GLY A 619 27.93 18.82 -5.45
CA GLY A 619 28.00 18.63 -4.01
C GLY A 619 28.31 19.91 -3.24
N ASP A 620 28.23 21.08 -3.91
CA ASP A 620 28.35 22.38 -3.25
C ASP A 620 27.02 22.75 -2.58
N ILE A 621 27.12 23.42 -1.44
CA ILE A 621 25.99 23.74 -0.56
C ILE A 621 25.63 25.20 -0.77
N VAL A 622 24.38 25.49 -1.05
CA VAL A 622 23.85 26.86 -1.16
C VAL A 622 22.89 27.10 -0.01
N LEU A 623 23.19 28.13 0.77
CA LEU A 623 22.42 28.52 1.95
C LEU A 623 21.70 29.84 1.68
N LEU A 624 20.44 29.91 2.09
CA LEU A 624 19.71 31.16 2.26
C LEU A 624 19.74 31.55 3.74
N GLY A 625 20.25 32.74 4.02
CA GLY A 625 20.26 33.29 5.37
C GLY A 625 19.66 34.69 5.44
N ARG A 626 19.33 35.12 6.67
CA ARG A 626 18.79 36.45 6.96
C ARG A 626 19.54 37.09 8.11
N THR A 627 19.83 38.38 8.02
CA THR A 627 20.51 39.12 9.11
C THR A 627 20.12 40.59 9.14
N ALA A 628 20.14 41.22 10.32
CA ALA A 628 20.13 42.69 10.43
C ALA A 628 21.54 43.29 10.55
N ALA A 629 22.59 42.48 10.37
CA ALA A 629 23.97 42.94 10.35
C ALA A 629 24.30 43.63 9.02
N ALA A 630 24.97 44.78 9.09
CA ALA A 630 25.45 45.48 7.89
C ALA A 630 26.60 44.74 7.18
N GLU A 631 27.33 43.88 7.92
CA GLU A 631 28.38 43.01 7.42
C GLU A 631 28.39 41.67 8.16
N LEU A 632 28.78 40.60 7.47
CA LEU A 632 28.99 39.27 8.04
C LEU A 632 30.39 38.77 7.70
N ASN A 633 30.98 37.92 8.53
CA ASN A 633 32.27 37.30 8.24
C ASN A 633 32.11 35.78 8.10
N PHE A 634 32.37 35.28 6.90
CA PHE A 634 32.28 33.85 6.58
C PHE A 634 33.63 33.13 6.59
N GLY A 635 34.71 33.77 7.04
CA GLY A 635 36.06 33.19 7.10
C GLY A 635 37.07 33.78 6.10
N GLY A 636 36.65 34.74 5.27
CA GLY A 636 37.49 35.43 4.26
C GLY A 636 37.62 36.95 4.45
N GLY A 637 37.03 37.51 5.52
CA GLY A 637 36.92 38.96 5.75
C GLY A 637 35.45 39.43 5.81
N PRO A 638 35.21 40.73 6.10
CA PRO A 638 33.86 41.27 6.16
C PRO A 638 33.20 41.28 4.77
N PHE A 639 32.04 40.64 4.67
CA PHE A 639 31.15 40.64 3.54
C PHE A 639 30.03 41.67 3.79
N PRO A 640 29.91 42.73 2.98
CA PRO A 640 28.88 43.74 3.17
C PRO A 640 27.51 43.19 2.77
N ILE A 641 26.55 43.25 3.69
CA ILE A 641 25.13 42.92 3.47
C ILE A 641 24.34 44.18 3.09
N GLY A 642 24.71 45.34 3.64
CA GLY A 642 24.00 46.62 3.41
C GLY A 642 22.72 46.79 4.24
N GLY A 643 22.09 47.97 4.18
CA GLY A 643 20.84 48.30 4.89
C GLY A 643 20.96 49.28 6.06
N ALA A 644 19.85 49.95 6.41
CA ALA A 644 19.75 50.78 7.61
C ALA A 644 19.74 49.92 8.88
N GLN A 645 20.26 50.43 10.02
CA GLN A 645 20.25 49.67 11.27
C GLN A 645 18.84 49.24 11.65
N GLY A 646 18.64 47.93 11.79
CA GLY A 646 17.37 47.30 12.16
C GLY A 646 16.59 46.67 11.01
N SER A 647 16.99 46.87 9.75
CA SER A 647 16.39 46.16 8.61
C SER A 647 17.06 44.81 8.42
N ARG A 648 16.29 43.72 8.51
CA ARG A 648 16.77 42.38 8.13
C ARG A 648 16.88 42.30 6.60
N ARG A 649 17.93 41.67 6.08
CA ARG A 649 18.17 41.42 4.65
C ARG A 649 18.53 39.96 4.42
N ASP A 650 18.20 39.48 3.22
CA ASP A 650 18.45 38.10 2.83
C ASP A 650 19.76 38.00 2.02
N PHE A 651 20.51 36.93 2.24
CA PHE A 651 21.77 36.66 1.58
C PHE A 651 21.89 35.19 1.17
N LEU A 652 22.69 34.97 0.13
CA LEU A 652 23.12 33.65 -0.31
C LEU A 652 24.57 33.43 0.08
N LEU A 653 24.86 32.21 0.53
CA LEU A 653 26.21 31.75 0.81
C LEU A 653 26.40 30.39 0.12
N LYS A 654 27.33 30.31 -0.83
CA LYS A 654 27.73 29.05 -1.44
C LYS A 654 29.03 28.55 -0.83
N LEU A 655 28.99 27.29 -0.38
CA LEU A 655 30.10 26.58 0.25
C LEU A 655 30.47 25.36 -0.59
N SER A 656 31.74 24.97 -0.56
CA SER A 656 32.15 23.65 -1.01
C SER A 656 31.55 22.56 -0.11
N GLY A 657 31.58 21.30 -0.56
CA GLY A 657 31.22 20.15 0.28
C GLY A 657 32.02 20.02 1.58
N ASP A 658 33.18 20.69 1.68
CA ASP A 658 34.08 20.75 2.85
C ASP A 658 33.94 22.06 3.67
N ALA A 659 32.92 22.87 3.37
CA ALA A 659 32.61 24.16 4.00
C ALA A 659 33.58 25.31 3.71
N ASP A 660 34.32 25.26 2.59
CA ASP A 660 35.06 26.42 2.09
C ASP A 660 34.10 27.41 1.43
N VAL A 661 34.23 28.70 1.71
CA VAL A 661 33.39 29.72 1.08
C VAL A 661 33.78 29.87 -0.38
N LEU A 662 32.84 29.60 -1.28
CA LEU A 662 33.01 29.81 -2.72
C LEU A 662 32.60 31.23 -3.11
N TRP A 663 31.42 31.67 -2.69
CA TRP A 663 30.95 33.04 -2.85
C TRP A 663 29.80 33.37 -1.90
N ALA A 664 29.55 34.67 -1.71
CA ALA A 664 28.36 35.19 -1.02
C ALA A 664 27.73 36.34 -1.82
N LYS A 665 26.40 36.50 -1.75
CA LYS A 665 25.62 37.53 -2.46
C LYS A 665 24.48 38.04 -1.58
N VAL A 666 24.13 39.30 -1.73
CA VAL A 666 22.88 39.86 -1.18
C VAL A 666 21.73 39.56 -2.16
N VAL A 667 20.57 39.19 -1.62
CA VAL A 667 19.37 38.85 -2.40
C VAL A 667 18.55 40.09 -2.70
N ASP A 668 18.24 40.90 -1.69
CA ASP A 668 17.32 42.04 -1.79
C ASP A 668 18.02 43.41 -1.79
N ASP A 669 17.52 44.33 -2.63
CA ASP A 669 18.16 45.64 -2.83
C ASP A 669 17.70 46.69 -1.79
N ASP A 670 16.43 46.69 -1.37
CA ASP A 670 15.85 47.40 -0.21
C ASP A 670 14.35 47.04 -0.10
N HIS A 671 13.83 46.77 1.12
CA HIS A 671 12.45 46.38 1.53
C HIS A 671 12.21 44.87 1.76
N PRO A 672 12.36 44.37 3.01
CA PRO A 672 12.27 42.94 3.31
C PRO A 672 10.81 42.47 3.46
N SER A 673 10.33 41.66 2.52
CA SER A 673 9.04 40.97 2.66
C SER A 673 9.11 39.73 3.56
N GLY A 674 10.30 39.19 3.82
CA GLY A 674 10.45 38.00 4.66
C GLY A 674 10.23 36.67 3.92
N HIS A 675 9.85 36.70 2.64
CA HIS A 675 9.52 35.53 1.83
C HIS A 675 10.53 35.33 0.70
N THR A 676 11.62 34.62 0.99
CA THR A 676 12.64 34.23 -0.02
C THR A 676 12.74 32.71 -0.10
N ARG A 677 12.92 32.17 -1.31
CA ARG A 677 13.09 30.73 -1.58
C ARG A 677 14.24 30.51 -2.55
N ILE A 678 14.91 29.36 -2.44
CA ILE A 678 16.02 28.99 -3.33
C ILE A 678 15.78 27.62 -3.97
N GLY A 679 16.40 27.39 -5.13
CA GLY A 679 16.44 26.11 -5.80
C GLY A 679 17.67 26.00 -6.69
N VAL A 680 18.02 24.78 -7.10
CA VAL A 680 19.15 24.51 -8.00
C VAL A 680 18.69 23.64 -9.15
N ASP A 681 19.15 23.97 -10.36
CA ASP A 681 18.92 23.13 -11.54
C ASP A 681 20.05 22.09 -11.73
N ALA A 682 19.85 21.18 -12.69
CA ALA A 682 20.81 20.13 -13.02
C ALA A 682 22.16 20.65 -13.56
N ALA A 683 22.26 21.93 -13.94
CA ALA A 683 23.51 22.57 -14.32
C ALA A 683 24.21 23.26 -13.12
N GLY A 684 23.61 23.21 -11.93
CA GLY A 684 24.11 23.87 -10.72
C GLY A 684 23.82 25.37 -10.67
N ASN A 685 22.94 25.88 -11.53
CA ASN A 685 22.51 27.27 -11.46
C ASN A 685 21.57 27.44 -10.25
N VAL A 686 21.74 28.54 -9.53
CA VAL A 686 20.92 28.87 -8.36
C VAL A 686 19.77 29.79 -8.79
N ALA A 687 18.54 29.35 -8.60
CA ALA A 687 17.35 30.19 -8.72
C ALA A 687 16.96 30.72 -7.34
N VAL A 688 16.65 32.02 -7.26
CA VAL A 688 16.22 32.69 -6.03
C VAL A 688 15.01 33.55 -6.35
N THR A 689 13.97 33.43 -5.53
CA THR A 689 12.72 34.18 -5.66
C THR A 689 12.40 34.90 -4.37
N TRP A 690 11.96 36.15 -4.46
CA TRP A 690 11.53 36.94 -3.31
C TRP A 690 10.45 37.95 -3.70
N ILE A 691 9.81 38.54 -2.70
CA ILE A 691 8.86 39.64 -2.90
C ILE A 691 9.52 40.97 -2.52
N THR A 692 9.31 42.02 -3.32
CA THR A 692 9.63 43.40 -2.95
C THR A 692 8.35 44.13 -2.57
N VAL A 693 8.32 44.77 -1.40
CA VAL A 693 7.16 45.56 -0.93
C VAL A 693 7.32 47.00 -1.41
N ASN A 694 6.40 47.46 -2.24
CA ASN A 694 6.34 48.82 -2.78
C ASN A 694 5.61 49.77 -1.84
N ARG A 695 4.61 49.26 -1.09
CA ARG A 695 3.85 50.00 -0.06
C ARG A 695 3.54 49.09 1.12
N GLU A 696 3.91 49.50 2.33
CA GLU A 696 3.71 48.71 3.56
C GLU A 696 2.22 48.42 3.82
N PRO A 697 1.87 47.21 4.30
CA PRO A 697 0.49 46.89 4.68
C PRO A 697 0.05 47.78 5.84
N PHE A 698 -1.19 48.28 5.84
CA PHE A 698 -1.74 49.01 6.98
C PHE A 698 -3.21 48.71 7.25
N TRP A 699 -3.57 48.83 8.52
CA TRP A 699 -4.92 48.61 9.01
C TRP A 699 -5.67 49.94 9.13
N THR A 700 -6.88 50.00 8.56
CA THR A 700 -7.89 50.98 8.96
C THR A 700 -8.90 50.30 9.90
N ASP A 701 -9.71 51.06 10.64
CA ASP A 701 -10.72 50.52 11.59
C ASP A 701 -11.74 49.54 10.95
N THR A 702 -11.77 49.40 9.62
CA THR A 702 -12.75 48.55 8.92
C THR A 702 -12.20 47.70 7.75
N ILE A 703 -10.98 47.96 7.23
CA ILE A 703 -10.42 47.25 6.05
C ILE A 703 -8.90 47.05 6.21
N PHE A 704 -8.41 45.84 5.89
CA PHE A 704 -7.00 45.51 5.70
C PHE A 704 -6.57 45.85 4.27
N ASP A 705 -5.60 46.76 4.11
CA ASP A 705 -4.91 47.00 2.84
C ASP A 705 -3.63 46.16 2.86
N PRO A 706 -3.51 45.12 2.01
CA PRO A 706 -2.38 44.19 2.03
C PRO A 706 -1.06 44.85 1.59
N GLY A 707 -1.09 46.08 1.09
CA GLY A 707 0.07 46.75 0.49
C GLY A 707 0.27 46.32 -0.96
N ASP A 708 1.29 46.89 -1.61
CA ASP A 708 1.63 46.61 -3.00
C ASP A 708 2.97 45.91 -3.08
N SER A 709 3.08 44.87 -3.91
CA SER A 709 4.32 44.11 -4.03
C SER A 709 4.60 43.56 -5.41
N ASP A 710 5.87 43.27 -5.66
CA ASP A 710 6.37 42.66 -6.90
C ASP A 710 7.01 41.30 -6.59
N LEU A 711 6.78 40.30 -7.47
CA LEU A 711 7.54 39.05 -7.46
C LEU A 711 8.84 39.24 -8.24
N VAL A 712 9.97 39.03 -7.57
CA VAL A 712 11.30 39.15 -8.17
C VAL A 712 11.97 37.79 -8.20
N MET A 713 12.61 37.48 -9.33
CA MET A 713 13.30 36.23 -9.55
C MET A 713 14.68 36.49 -10.13
N ARG A 714 15.67 35.72 -9.70
CA ARG A 714 17.05 35.81 -10.15
C ARG A 714 17.62 34.42 -10.37
N LYS A 715 18.38 34.25 -11.45
CA LYS A 715 19.15 33.03 -11.72
C LYS A 715 20.64 33.34 -11.77
N LEU A 716 21.42 32.60 -11.02
CA LEU A 716 22.87 32.73 -10.93
C LEU A 716 23.53 31.47 -11.51
N ASP A 717 24.64 31.62 -12.21
CA ASP A 717 25.50 30.49 -12.57
C ASP A 717 26.19 29.90 -11.32
N PRO A 718 26.83 28.71 -11.43
CA PRO A 718 27.49 28.10 -10.28
C PRO A 718 28.59 28.97 -9.63
N ALA A 719 29.15 29.92 -10.37
CA ALA A 719 30.16 30.88 -9.91
C ALA A 719 29.55 32.15 -9.27
N GLY A 720 28.22 32.26 -9.23
CA GLY A 720 27.50 33.39 -8.65
C GLY A 720 27.38 34.60 -9.58
N ASN A 721 27.60 34.44 -10.88
CA ASN A 721 27.29 35.48 -11.86
C ASN A 721 25.81 35.45 -12.21
N GLU A 722 25.19 36.61 -12.33
CA GLU A 722 23.79 36.71 -12.72
C GLU A 722 23.61 36.33 -14.19
N LEU A 723 22.81 35.29 -14.44
CA LEU A 723 22.37 34.90 -15.78
C LEU A 723 21.20 35.78 -16.22
N TRP A 724 20.22 35.96 -15.32
CA TRP A 724 19.09 36.85 -15.54
C TRP A 724 18.41 37.25 -14.23
N ARG A 725 17.67 38.36 -14.31
CA ARG A 725 16.72 38.83 -13.29
C ARG A 725 15.40 39.20 -13.97
N ARG A 726 14.29 38.92 -13.30
CA ARG A 726 12.92 39.24 -13.72
C ARG A 726 12.15 39.83 -12.54
N SER A 727 11.23 40.73 -12.83
CA SER A 727 10.30 41.32 -11.87
C SER A 727 8.91 41.29 -12.49
N PHE A 728 7.92 40.90 -11.70
CA PHE A 728 6.52 40.81 -12.11
C PHE A 728 5.67 41.65 -11.16
N GLY A 729 5.00 42.65 -11.73
CA GLY A 729 4.53 43.86 -11.06
C GLY A 729 5.04 45.08 -11.83
N ASP A 730 4.27 46.17 -11.86
CA ASP A 730 4.65 47.42 -12.51
C ASP A 730 5.43 48.40 -11.58
N GLY A 731 5.73 47.99 -10.35
CA GLY A 731 6.41 48.80 -9.33
C GLY A 731 5.60 49.97 -8.77
N SER A 732 4.31 50.11 -9.11
CA SER A 732 3.41 51.14 -8.58
C SER A 732 2.73 50.73 -7.28
N GLU A 733 2.16 51.73 -6.60
CA GLU A 733 1.32 51.57 -5.40
C GLU A 733 -0.12 51.11 -5.73
N ASP A 734 -0.40 50.66 -6.96
CA ASP A 734 -1.73 50.21 -7.40
C ASP A 734 -1.72 48.76 -7.95
N ASN A 735 -0.61 48.02 -7.81
CA ASN A 735 -0.45 46.66 -8.36
C ASN A 735 -1.21 45.56 -7.61
N GLY A 736 -1.67 45.85 -6.39
CA GLY A 736 -2.13 44.81 -5.49
C GLY A 736 -0.97 44.02 -4.88
N TYR A 737 -1.32 42.99 -4.10
CA TYR A 737 -0.37 42.23 -3.30
C TYR A 737 -0.11 40.85 -3.92
N ILE A 738 1.17 40.52 -4.08
CA ILE A 738 1.68 39.18 -4.35
C ILE A 738 2.53 38.70 -3.17
N GLY A 739 2.15 37.56 -2.59
CA GLY A 739 2.89 36.84 -1.57
C GLY A 739 3.61 35.64 -2.18
N LEU A 740 4.81 35.33 -1.70
CA LEU A 740 5.54 34.12 -2.07
C LEU A 740 5.45 33.08 -0.96
N ASP A 741 4.88 31.93 -1.28
CA ASP A 741 4.72 30.83 -0.32
C ASP A 741 5.80 29.76 -0.52
N LEU A 742 5.98 29.29 -1.76
CA LEU A 742 6.90 28.20 -2.10
C LEU A 742 7.53 28.44 -3.49
N ALA A 743 8.72 27.90 -3.70
CA ALA A 743 9.32 27.79 -5.01
C ALA A 743 10.09 26.48 -5.14
N ALA A 744 10.17 25.94 -6.36
CA ALA A 744 10.91 24.72 -6.68
C ALA A 744 11.50 24.81 -8.10
N VAL A 745 12.51 23.99 -8.38
CA VAL A 745 13.10 23.84 -9.71
C VAL A 745 12.93 22.39 -10.17
N ASP A 746 12.37 22.16 -11.36
CA ASP A 746 12.18 20.80 -11.89
C ASP A 746 13.42 20.25 -12.61
N GLY A 747 13.36 18.98 -13.03
CA GLY A 747 14.47 18.32 -13.72
C GLY A 747 14.84 18.93 -15.07
N ALA A 748 13.93 19.69 -15.68
CA ALA A 748 14.18 20.46 -16.90
C ALA A 748 14.78 21.86 -16.63
N GLY A 749 14.91 22.25 -15.35
CA GLY A 749 15.43 23.55 -14.93
C GLY A 749 14.39 24.68 -14.96
N ASN A 750 13.10 24.33 -15.08
CA ASN A 750 12.00 25.29 -14.98
C ASN A 750 11.80 25.73 -13.54
N LEU A 751 11.44 26.99 -13.34
CA LEU A 751 11.14 27.55 -12.04
C LEU A 751 9.63 27.53 -11.79
N LEU A 752 9.23 26.93 -10.68
CA LEU A 752 7.86 26.81 -10.23
C LEU A 752 7.68 27.69 -9.00
N VAL A 753 6.65 28.53 -9.00
CA VAL A 753 6.39 29.50 -7.93
C VAL A 753 4.94 29.40 -7.50
N HIS A 754 4.71 29.15 -6.21
CA HIS A 754 3.38 29.26 -5.61
C HIS A 754 3.25 30.61 -4.89
N THR A 755 2.17 31.31 -5.20
CA THR A 755 1.91 32.67 -4.72
C THR A 755 0.47 32.85 -4.23
N THR A 756 0.30 33.68 -3.21
CA THR A 756 -1.01 34.24 -2.84
C THR A 756 -1.17 35.62 -3.51
N LEU A 757 -2.31 35.90 -4.15
CA LEU A 757 -2.54 37.15 -4.89
C LEU A 757 -3.79 37.89 -4.40
N PHE A 758 -3.66 39.21 -4.24
CA PHE A 758 -4.76 40.16 -4.10
C PHE A 758 -4.61 41.24 -5.17
N GLY A 759 -5.18 41.00 -6.36
CA GLY A 759 -5.05 41.89 -7.51
C GLY A 759 -5.02 41.10 -8.82
N GLU A 760 -4.71 41.78 -9.92
CA GLU A 760 -4.47 41.14 -11.22
C GLU A 760 -3.00 41.31 -11.61
N PHE A 761 -2.31 40.21 -11.91
CA PHE A 761 -0.90 40.23 -12.26
C PHE A 761 -0.70 39.64 -13.67
N ASP A 762 0.15 40.27 -14.49
CA ASP A 762 0.58 39.72 -15.77
C ASP A 762 1.99 39.15 -15.66
N PHE A 763 2.09 37.83 -15.80
CA PHE A 763 3.37 37.11 -15.78
C PHE A 763 4.00 36.96 -17.17
N GLY A 764 3.32 37.41 -18.23
CA GLY A 764 3.72 37.24 -19.64
C GLY A 764 2.68 36.50 -20.50
N GLY A 765 1.60 36.01 -19.88
CA GLY A 765 0.49 35.32 -20.53
C GLY A 765 -0.82 36.11 -20.58
N GLY A 766 -0.83 37.35 -20.07
CA GLY A 766 -2.02 38.16 -19.82
C GLY A 766 -2.37 38.22 -18.33
N LEU A 767 -3.37 39.06 -18.01
CA LEU A 767 -3.82 39.28 -16.63
C LEU A 767 -4.36 38.00 -16.00
N PHE A 768 -3.82 37.67 -14.83
CA PHE A 768 -4.23 36.54 -14.01
C PHE A 768 -4.87 37.05 -12.72
N SER A 769 -6.11 36.62 -12.48
CA SER A 769 -6.91 36.96 -11.30
C SER A 769 -7.27 35.67 -10.55
N GLY A 770 -6.67 35.42 -9.39
CA GLY A 770 -6.95 34.24 -8.56
C GLY A 770 -6.32 34.39 -7.19
N TYR A 771 -6.96 33.91 -6.12
CA TYR A 771 -6.44 34.09 -4.75
C TYR A 771 -5.13 33.33 -4.51
N THR A 772 -4.99 32.14 -5.11
CA THR A 772 -3.73 31.38 -5.19
C THR A 772 -3.35 31.15 -6.64
N GLY A 773 -2.05 31.22 -6.92
CA GLY A 773 -1.47 31.02 -8.25
C GLY A 773 -0.27 30.09 -8.16
N LEU A 774 -0.23 29.10 -9.04
CA LEU A 774 0.97 28.35 -9.36
C LEU A 774 1.44 28.76 -10.75
N ILE A 775 2.65 29.28 -10.85
CA ILE A 775 3.23 29.82 -12.08
C ILE A 775 4.49 29.03 -12.43
N LYS A 776 4.63 28.64 -13.70
CA LYS A 776 5.82 27.98 -14.23
C LYS A 776 6.54 28.88 -15.22
N PHE A 777 7.85 28.97 -15.07
CA PHE A 777 8.76 29.69 -15.95
C PHE A 777 9.82 28.75 -16.52
N ASP A 778 10.22 28.98 -17.76
CA ASP A 778 11.31 28.24 -18.40
C ASP A 778 12.68 28.56 -17.77
N PRO A 779 13.75 27.83 -18.11
CA PRO A 779 15.08 28.07 -17.55
C PRO A 779 15.65 29.47 -17.82
N GLU A 780 15.12 30.18 -18.82
CA GLU A 780 15.45 31.55 -19.22
C GLU A 780 14.56 32.62 -18.54
N GLY A 781 13.64 32.19 -17.67
CA GLY A 781 12.73 33.03 -16.91
C GLY A 781 11.59 33.61 -17.76
N GLN A 782 11.21 32.96 -18.85
CA GLN A 782 10.00 33.26 -19.60
C GLN A 782 8.81 32.50 -19.03
N PHE A 783 7.64 33.12 -19.07
CA PHE A 783 6.41 32.50 -18.65
C PHE A 783 6.03 31.32 -19.55
N LEU A 784 5.64 30.21 -18.92
CA LEU A 784 5.08 29.04 -19.60
C LEU A 784 3.57 28.94 -19.38
N TRP A 785 3.14 28.89 -18.12
CA TRP A 785 1.73 28.79 -17.76
C TRP A 785 1.50 29.21 -16.30
N ASN A 786 0.24 29.52 -15.98
CA ASN A 786 -0.24 29.67 -14.61
C ASN A 786 -1.58 28.94 -14.44
N ILE A 787 -1.82 28.46 -13.22
CA ILE A 787 -3.08 27.84 -12.82
C ILE A 787 -3.43 28.29 -11.40
N SER A 788 -4.72 28.30 -11.06
CA SER A 788 -5.14 28.26 -9.66
C SER A 788 -5.37 26.79 -9.30
N PRO A 789 -4.50 26.18 -8.47
CA PRO A 789 -4.69 24.79 -8.07
C PRO A 789 -5.99 24.66 -7.27
N SER A 790 -6.58 23.47 -7.25
CA SER A 790 -7.81 23.23 -6.49
C SER A 790 -7.59 23.19 -4.97
N ALA A 791 -6.34 23.06 -4.52
CA ALA A 791 -6.00 23.22 -3.11
C ALA A 791 -6.09 24.71 -2.75
N GLU A 792 -6.87 25.05 -1.72
CA GLU A 792 -7.03 26.43 -1.25
C GLU A 792 -5.71 26.99 -0.69
N VAL A 793 -4.89 26.13 -0.08
CA VAL A 793 -3.56 26.48 0.45
C VAL A 793 -2.57 25.38 0.10
N VAL A 794 -1.53 25.69 -0.67
CA VAL A 794 -0.41 24.78 -0.90
C VAL A 794 0.64 25.00 0.19
N THR A 795 0.98 23.93 0.91
CA THR A 795 1.90 23.99 2.06
C THR A 795 3.25 23.31 1.78
N ALA A 796 3.32 22.44 0.78
CA ALA A 796 4.56 21.89 0.28
C ALA A 796 4.47 21.57 -1.23
N MET A 797 5.60 21.59 -1.92
CA MET A 797 5.69 21.21 -3.32
C MET A 797 7.03 20.55 -3.64
N ALA A 798 7.04 19.58 -4.55
CA ALA A 798 8.26 18.93 -5.00
C ALA A 798 8.17 18.53 -6.48
N PRO A 799 9.28 18.61 -7.24
CA PRO A 799 9.30 18.12 -8.62
C PRO A 799 9.19 16.59 -8.67
N VAL A 800 8.53 16.08 -9.71
CA VAL A 800 8.35 14.65 -9.98
C VAL A 800 8.90 14.33 -11.37
N GLY A 801 9.94 13.52 -11.44
CA GLY A 801 10.60 13.18 -12.69
C GLY A 801 11.17 14.42 -13.41
N HIS A 802 11.03 14.46 -14.75
CA HIS A 802 11.63 15.51 -15.58
C HIS A 802 10.86 16.84 -15.56
N ASP A 803 9.53 16.81 -15.56
CA ASP A 803 8.69 18.02 -15.73
C ASP A 803 7.42 18.06 -14.85
N GLY A 804 7.13 16.99 -14.11
CA GLY A 804 5.96 16.89 -13.24
C GLY A 804 6.15 17.60 -11.90
N LEU A 805 5.04 17.84 -11.20
CA LEU A 805 5.03 18.51 -9.90
C LEU A 805 4.04 17.84 -8.97
N LEU A 806 4.47 17.59 -7.74
CA LEU A 806 3.63 17.16 -6.64
C LEU A 806 3.34 18.36 -5.72
N LEU A 807 2.06 18.55 -5.41
CA LEU A 807 1.57 19.54 -4.47
C LEU A 807 0.97 18.83 -3.27
N ALA A 808 1.32 19.30 -2.08
CA ALA A 808 0.63 18.96 -0.85
C ALA A 808 0.04 20.22 -0.23
N GLY A 809 -1.18 20.12 0.26
CA GLY A 809 -1.88 21.28 0.76
C GLY A 809 -3.21 20.97 1.43
N ARG A 810 -4.02 22.00 1.56
CA ARG A 810 -5.30 21.99 2.23
C ARG A 810 -6.39 22.44 1.27
N GLY A 811 -7.39 21.59 1.09
CA GLY A 811 -8.66 21.96 0.46
C GLY A 811 -9.66 22.51 1.49
N PRO A 812 -10.90 22.78 1.07
CA PRO A 812 -11.93 23.34 1.95
C PRO A 812 -12.25 22.47 3.18
N SER A 813 -12.09 21.14 3.03
CA SER A 813 -12.45 20.16 4.06
C SER A 813 -11.58 18.91 4.09
N THR A 814 -10.40 18.90 3.44
CA THR A 814 -9.45 17.76 3.41
C THR A 814 -8.01 18.26 3.28
N LEU A 815 -7.03 17.44 3.68
CA LEU A 815 -5.67 17.59 3.17
C LEU A 815 -5.61 16.97 1.77
N GLN A 816 -4.85 17.56 0.85
CA GLN A 816 -4.82 17.16 -0.55
C GLN A 816 -3.40 16.90 -1.02
N LEU A 817 -3.26 15.84 -1.82
CA LEU A 817 -2.10 15.58 -2.66
C LEU A 817 -2.55 15.66 -4.11
N ILE A 818 -1.80 16.40 -4.93
CA ILE A 818 -2.13 16.63 -6.34
C ILE A 818 -0.84 16.47 -7.14
N GLU A 819 -0.81 15.54 -8.10
CA GLU A 819 0.24 15.53 -9.12
C GLU A 819 -0.22 16.28 -10.36
N LEU A 820 0.61 17.20 -10.83
CA LEU A 820 0.47 17.90 -12.09
C LEU A 820 1.49 17.38 -13.10
N ASP A 821 1.10 17.34 -14.38
CA ASP A 821 2.04 17.16 -15.48
C ASP A 821 2.81 18.44 -15.80
N GLY A 822 3.76 18.37 -16.75
CA GLY A 822 4.56 19.53 -17.17
C GLY A 822 3.78 20.68 -17.78
N ALA A 823 2.51 20.47 -18.17
CA ALA A 823 1.60 21.50 -18.67
C ALA A 823 0.69 22.09 -17.58
N GLY A 824 0.84 21.66 -16.32
CA GLY A 824 0.01 22.11 -15.20
C GLY A 824 -1.36 21.41 -15.14
N THR A 825 -1.55 20.31 -15.88
CA THR A 825 -2.78 19.53 -15.84
C THR A 825 -2.70 18.50 -14.71
N GLU A 826 -3.76 18.41 -13.92
CA GLU A 826 -3.89 17.40 -12.87
C GLU A 826 -3.88 15.99 -13.45
N ARG A 827 -2.90 15.17 -13.04
CA ARG A 827 -2.80 13.75 -13.37
C ARG A 827 -3.62 12.90 -12.42
N TRP A 828 -3.51 13.18 -11.12
CA TRP A 828 -4.30 12.54 -10.09
C TRP A 828 -4.35 13.43 -8.84
N ARG A 829 -5.32 13.10 -7.98
CA ARG A 829 -5.51 13.71 -6.68
C ARG A 829 -5.87 12.65 -5.66
N LYS A 830 -5.34 12.82 -4.45
CA LYS A 830 -5.76 12.10 -3.25
C LYS A 830 -6.20 13.10 -2.20
N ASP A 831 -7.45 13.00 -1.79
CA ASP A 831 -7.93 13.63 -0.57
C ASP A 831 -7.61 12.70 0.61
N LEU A 832 -6.94 13.24 1.63
CA LEU A 832 -6.66 12.54 2.88
C LEU A 832 -7.80 12.89 3.86
N ASP A 833 -8.68 11.91 4.12
CA ASP A 833 -9.97 12.09 4.77
C ASP A 833 -9.86 12.19 6.31
N ASP A 834 -10.67 13.06 6.92
CA ASP A 834 -10.86 13.18 8.37
C ASP A 834 -12.27 12.73 8.73
N ALA A 835 -12.39 11.71 9.58
CA ALA A 835 -13.68 11.29 10.14
C ALA A 835 -14.23 12.27 11.20
N ALA A 836 -13.64 13.45 11.43
CA ALA A 836 -14.03 14.34 12.53
C ALA A 836 -13.73 15.86 12.38
N THR A 837 -14.19 16.53 11.32
CA THR A 837 -14.61 17.97 11.30
C THR A 837 -13.67 19.08 11.89
N ASP A 838 -12.41 18.83 12.27
CA ASP A 838 -11.54 19.86 12.86
C ASP A 838 -10.10 19.76 12.34
N LEU A 839 -10.00 19.97 11.03
CA LEU A 839 -8.73 20.03 10.29
C LEU A 839 -7.85 21.21 10.69
N SER A 840 -8.29 22.13 11.56
CA SER A 840 -7.58 23.39 11.87
C SER A 840 -6.16 23.19 12.43
N ARG A 841 -5.81 21.94 12.73
CA ARG A 841 -4.64 21.53 13.50
C ARG A 841 -3.89 20.34 12.88
N ALA A 842 -3.99 20.16 11.55
CA ALA A 842 -3.16 19.23 10.78
C ALA A 842 -2.57 19.95 9.55
N SER A 843 -1.29 19.73 9.26
CA SER A 843 -0.58 20.29 8.11
C SER A 843 0.44 19.32 7.53
N ILE A 844 0.62 19.36 6.22
CA ILE A 844 1.74 18.73 5.52
C ILE A 844 2.78 19.83 5.32
N ASN A 845 3.94 19.70 5.94
CA ASN A 845 4.97 20.75 5.93
C ASN A 845 6.02 20.50 4.85
N ALA A 846 6.19 19.25 4.41
CA ALA A 846 7.12 18.91 3.35
C ALA A 846 6.64 17.68 2.56
N VAL A 847 7.02 17.62 1.29
CA VAL A 847 6.71 16.52 0.37
C VAL A 847 7.95 16.20 -0.47
N ALA A 848 8.17 14.93 -0.80
CA ALA A 848 9.22 14.50 -1.70
C ALA A 848 8.78 13.30 -2.54
N TRP A 849 9.49 13.08 -3.65
CA TRP A 849 9.29 11.93 -4.53
C TRP A 849 10.53 11.02 -4.45
N ASP A 850 10.32 9.71 -4.31
CA ASP A 850 11.41 8.76 -4.05
C ASP A 850 12.11 8.21 -5.30
N GLY A 851 11.69 8.61 -6.50
CA GLY A 851 12.24 8.08 -7.76
C GLY A 851 11.58 6.79 -8.26
N ALA A 852 10.96 6.01 -7.38
CA ALA A 852 10.39 4.69 -7.64
C ALA A 852 8.86 4.68 -7.67
N GLY A 853 8.22 5.85 -7.53
CA GLY A 853 6.76 5.97 -7.50
C GLY A 853 6.18 6.06 -6.08
N GLY A 854 7.00 6.24 -5.05
CA GLY A 854 6.54 6.61 -3.72
C GLY A 854 6.43 8.13 -3.54
N VAL A 855 5.39 8.56 -2.82
CA VAL A 855 5.19 9.93 -2.34
C VAL A 855 5.50 9.98 -0.85
N LEU A 856 6.43 10.84 -0.46
CA LEU A 856 6.84 11.01 0.94
C LEU A 856 6.27 12.30 1.50
N LEU A 857 5.72 12.23 2.71
CA LEU A 857 5.11 13.35 3.41
C LEU A 857 5.73 13.49 4.80
N ALA A 858 5.94 14.72 5.23
CA ALA A 858 6.22 15.05 6.61
C ALA A 858 5.30 16.18 7.06
N GLY A 859 4.76 16.07 8.27
CA GLY A 859 3.82 17.05 8.77
C GLY A 859 3.56 16.95 10.26
N GLU A 860 2.52 17.64 10.71
CA GLU A 860 2.05 17.59 12.08
C GLU A 860 0.53 17.48 12.15
N PHE A 861 0.03 16.83 13.20
CA PHE A 861 -1.39 16.70 13.49
C PHE A 861 -1.63 16.73 15.00
N GLN A 862 -2.81 17.21 15.43
CA GLN A 862 -3.19 17.16 16.85
C GLN A 862 -4.21 16.08 17.19
N ARG A 863 -5.05 15.63 16.26
CA ARG A 863 -6.20 14.76 16.60
C ARG A 863 -6.18 13.43 15.85
N LYS A 864 -6.52 13.48 14.56
CA LYS A 864 -6.63 12.33 13.68
C LYS A 864 -6.17 12.72 12.28
N ILE A 865 -5.43 11.84 11.62
CA ILE A 865 -5.15 11.90 10.19
C ILE A 865 -5.23 10.46 9.66
N ASP A 866 -5.80 10.29 8.47
CA ASP A 866 -6.04 8.99 7.85
C ASP A 866 -5.45 9.00 6.43
N PHE A 867 -4.52 8.08 6.17
CA PHE A 867 -3.86 7.95 4.87
C PHE A 867 -4.49 6.89 3.97
N GLY A 868 -5.57 6.23 4.41
CA GLY A 868 -6.32 5.24 3.61
C GLY A 868 -6.13 3.79 4.03
N GLY A 869 -5.20 3.49 4.95
CA GLY A 869 -5.01 2.15 5.53
C GLY A 869 -4.99 2.15 7.06
N SER A 870 -4.54 3.25 7.69
CA SER A 870 -4.38 3.35 9.13
C SER A 870 -4.76 4.74 9.64
N ALA A 871 -5.86 4.79 10.39
CA ALA A 871 -6.27 5.98 11.11
C ALA A 871 -5.30 6.25 12.28
N LEU A 872 -4.50 7.32 12.22
CA LEU A 872 -3.73 7.77 13.38
C LEU A 872 -4.69 8.35 14.42
N TYR A 873 -4.79 7.73 15.60
CA TYR A 873 -5.61 8.26 16.69
C TYR A 873 -4.77 8.71 17.89
N ARG A 874 -5.09 9.93 18.33
CA ARG A 874 -4.93 10.46 19.69
C ARG A 874 -3.56 11.07 20.03
N ALA A 875 -3.46 12.37 19.80
CA ALA A 875 -2.69 13.25 20.68
C ALA A 875 -3.63 14.33 21.26
N GLY A 876 -3.29 14.88 22.42
CA GLY A 876 -3.87 16.15 22.90
C GLY A 876 -2.91 17.32 22.65
N VAL A 877 -1.91 17.11 21.78
CA VAL A 877 -0.70 17.91 21.55
C VAL A 877 -0.31 17.81 20.07
N ASN A 878 0.55 18.72 19.57
CA ASN A 878 1.11 18.60 18.22
C ASN A 878 1.99 17.35 18.12
N THR A 879 1.72 16.50 17.14
CA THR A 879 2.46 15.27 16.88
C THR A 879 2.99 15.29 15.46
N MET A 880 4.28 15.04 15.30
CA MET A 880 4.92 14.87 14.00
C MET A 880 4.51 13.53 13.39
N PHE A 881 4.31 13.51 12.08
CA PHE A 881 4.18 12.27 11.31
C PHE A 881 5.10 12.32 10.10
N ALA A 882 5.43 11.13 9.61
CA ALA A 882 5.87 10.94 8.23
C ALA A 882 5.06 9.83 7.60
N ALA A 883 4.75 9.98 6.30
CA ALA A 883 4.03 8.99 5.52
C ALA A 883 4.81 8.70 4.23
N LYS A 884 4.92 7.42 3.84
CA LYS A 884 5.24 7.03 2.47
C LYS A 884 3.97 6.46 1.87
N LEU A 885 3.52 6.99 0.75
CA LEU A 885 2.34 6.53 0.03
C LEU A 885 2.81 5.93 -1.31
N ALA A 886 2.32 4.75 -1.65
CA ALA A 886 2.45 4.27 -3.02
C ALA A 886 1.61 5.15 -3.95
N ARG A 887 2.16 5.50 -5.12
CA ARG A 887 1.49 6.31 -6.14
C ARG A 887 0.33 5.59 -6.82
#